data_AF-A0A946LBW0-F1
#
_entry.id   AF-A0A946LBW0-F1
#
_cell.length_a   1.000
_cell.length_b   1.000
_cell.length_c   1.000
_cell.angle_alpha   90.00
_cell.angle_beta   90.00
_cell.angle_gamma   90.00
#
_symmetry.space_group_name_H-M   'P 1'
#
loop_
_entity.id
_entity.type
_entity.pdbx_description
1 polymer ?
#
loop_
_entity_poly.entity_id
_entity_poly.type
_entity_poly.pdbx_seq_one_letter_code
_entity_poly.pdbx_strand_id
1 'polypeptide(L)'
;MTNTYTEHPDQAWQIVLSQLQTEMPRGSFNTWVRDTKAISYKDSRLTIGVQNAYQRDFLESRVQKTASRLLVGVLGAHAEVEFVLDAAEVVEDEDRDVVETEEEEIAFSGLHPANTTRYQEEVKPQRIVMFPAYTLRHLVQGEVTHKDLSSWMSARQAVYFPWKRNGGGASFRQHISWREITRFAGMSKNSFFRTIQGRDEIANGMLRRLPETEIALDAANHWEVAMNPFITRHDASVLINILEANLAFDDNDRKRYEIALSVLTDLTQRSPAEYLETETEASEHPPKHIVGILRQVLGIEGDMPTALFEASEALEEKLINAYGKVVITHHFLTEVVPFFELTQAQTWAIIALNDRCVYDYKTGIEHDFLKADQGLETLAAWAGVSVKSMRRWLKMPKFRQFIRSYPDEIPNILNRNISNLKRWQEAGGLFFQVRQAEPPLAYIHDEAGDLIPIWRRSDFPLRQESELKNVCTLNAGTKWVTLRDNLGQGLGQGGAGSGTEWVMPLDKVGQGSGQDGSPLNNLFKPLQTSVKPLKPLQTTPQQKTSPAAQSGGWGMPALLELNPVSDPKLKARLLSQGDPNAFASWLIYGYSQDGHGLKSPVNHAISKLAKNPYQGAGQRYAKLAQLGPDLIQALMHKRLSPYAENDVDISDEFKHIFKPFSEENIHALAHSLFSSSWEEP
;
A
#
# COMPACT_ATOMS: atom_id res chain seq x y z
N MET A 1 -39.87 -16.72 35.57
CA MET A 1 -38.51 -16.78 36.17
C MET A 1 -37.88 -15.41 35.95
N THR A 2 -37.41 -14.75 37.00
CA THR A 2 -36.64 -13.50 36.88
C THR A 2 -35.25 -13.83 36.36
N ASN A 3 -34.78 -13.08 35.35
CA ASN A 3 -33.55 -13.43 34.63
C ASN A 3 -32.33 -12.84 35.36
N THR A 4 -31.69 -13.62 36.23
CA THR A 4 -30.67 -13.16 37.18
C THR A 4 -29.47 -12.45 36.54
N TYR A 5 -29.22 -12.68 35.25
CA TYR A 5 -28.10 -12.09 34.52
C TYR A 5 -28.27 -10.61 34.16
N THR A 6 -29.48 -10.01 34.25
CA THR A 6 -29.65 -8.57 33.98
C THR A 6 -29.06 -7.68 35.08
N GLU A 7 -28.85 -8.20 36.29
CA GLU A 7 -28.27 -7.47 37.42
C GLU A 7 -26.75 -7.70 37.56
N HIS A 8 -26.19 -8.68 36.85
CA HIS A 8 -24.79 -9.10 36.93
C HIS A 8 -24.17 -9.30 35.52
N PRO A 9 -23.93 -8.21 34.77
CA PRO A 9 -23.46 -8.28 33.38
C PRO A 9 -22.10 -8.98 33.24
N ASP A 10 -21.21 -8.86 34.22
CA ASP A 10 -19.93 -9.59 34.25
C ASP A 10 -20.10 -11.11 34.22
N GLN A 11 -21.10 -11.66 34.91
CA GLN A 11 -21.32 -13.10 34.95
C GLN A 11 -21.74 -13.63 33.58
N ALA A 12 -22.57 -12.87 32.85
CA ALA A 12 -22.92 -13.21 31.47
C ALA A 12 -21.69 -13.12 30.54
N TRP A 13 -20.86 -12.08 30.70
CA TRP A 13 -19.65 -11.92 29.89
C TRP A 13 -18.60 -13.00 30.18
N GLN A 14 -18.36 -13.39 31.44
CA GLN A 14 -17.42 -14.46 31.78
C GLN A 14 -17.80 -15.82 31.16
N ILE A 15 -19.10 -16.11 31.04
CA ILE A 15 -19.56 -17.32 30.32
C ILE A 15 -19.21 -17.19 28.82
N VAL A 16 -19.52 -16.04 28.19
CA VAL A 16 -19.16 -15.78 26.79
C VAL A 16 -17.64 -15.85 26.57
N LEU A 17 -16.82 -15.30 27.47
CA LEU A 17 -15.35 -15.40 27.44
C LEU A 17 -14.87 -16.85 27.49
N SER A 18 -15.40 -17.68 28.40
CA SER A 18 -15.01 -19.08 28.51
C SER A 18 -15.33 -19.90 27.24
N GLN A 19 -16.42 -19.56 26.55
CA GLN A 19 -16.77 -20.19 25.27
C GLN A 19 -15.95 -19.62 24.09
N LEU A 20 -15.68 -18.32 24.05
CA LEU A 20 -14.75 -17.72 23.08
C LEU A 20 -13.34 -18.30 23.21
N GLN A 21 -12.85 -18.56 24.43
CA GLN A 21 -11.56 -19.24 24.67
C GLN A 21 -11.50 -20.66 24.06
N THR A 22 -12.66 -21.28 23.80
CA THR A 22 -12.79 -22.59 23.17
C THR A 22 -13.05 -22.48 21.66
N GLU A 23 -13.70 -21.41 21.20
CA GLU A 23 -14.02 -21.15 19.78
C GLU A 23 -12.92 -20.38 19.01
N MET A 24 -11.82 -19.96 19.65
CA MET A 24 -10.73 -19.20 19.00
C MET A 24 -9.30 -19.61 19.45
N PRO A 25 -8.25 -19.29 18.68
CA PRO A 25 -6.86 -19.57 19.07
C PRO A 25 -6.45 -18.87 20.38
N ARG A 26 -5.67 -19.57 21.21
CA ARG A 26 -5.25 -19.06 22.54
C ARG A 26 -4.50 -17.73 22.50
N GLY A 27 -3.66 -17.50 21.48
CA GLY A 27 -2.99 -16.22 21.27
C GLY A 27 -4.01 -15.10 21.06
N SER A 28 -4.87 -15.25 20.05
CA SER A 28 -5.93 -14.29 19.74
C SER A 28 -6.90 -14.05 20.91
N PHE A 29 -7.21 -15.07 21.71
CA PHE A 29 -7.98 -14.90 22.95
C PHE A 29 -7.22 -14.05 23.97
N ASN A 30 -5.97 -14.39 24.26
CA ASN A 30 -5.15 -13.69 25.25
C ASN A 30 -4.91 -12.22 24.89
N THR A 31 -4.61 -11.91 23.62
CA THR A 31 -4.33 -10.54 23.16
C THR A 31 -5.59 -9.68 23.08
N TRP A 32 -6.67 -10.22 22.51
CA TRP A 32 -7.81 -9.37 22.10
C TRP A 32 -9.05 -9.49 22.98
N VAL A 33 -9.29 -10.64 23.64
CA VAL A 33 -10.59 -10.96 24.26
C VAL A 33 -10.50 -11.08 25.79
N ARG A 34 -9.43 -11.68 26.30
CA ARG A 34 -9.26 -12.10 27.71
C ARG A 34 -9.52 -10.99 28.72
N ASP A 35 -8.92 -9.82 28.51
CA ASP A 35 -8.91 -8.73 29.50
C ASP A 35 -10.04 -7.70 29.28
N THR A 36 -11.06 -8.07 28.49
CA THR A 36 -12.28 -7.26 28.28
C THR A 36 -13.28 -7.44 29.42
N LYS A 37 -13.95 -6.35 29.84
CA LYS A 37 -14.82 -6.32 31.02
C LYS A 37 -16.24 -5.87 30.64
N ALA A 38 -17.26 -6.28 31.39
CA ALA A 38 -18.62 -5.79 31.14
C ALA A 38 -18.84 -4.45 31.87
N ILE A 39 -19.19 -3.40 31.13
CA ILE A 39 -19.45 -2.06 31.70
C ILE A 39 -20.92 -1.91 32.08
N SER A 40 -21.85 -2.32 31.20
CA SER A 40 -23.29 -2.29 31.52
C SER A 40 -24.12 -3.16 30.59
N TYR A 41 -25.33 -3.56 31.03
CA TYR A 41 -26.36 -4.15 30.18
C TYR A 41 -27.63 -3.28 30.22
N LYS A 42 -28.04 -2.72 29.07
CA LYS A 42 -29.23 -1.86 28.92
C LYS A 42 -29.84 -2.07 27.53
N ASP A 43 -31.16 -1.97 27.41
CA ASP A 43 -31.88 -1.98 26.11
C ASP A 43 -31.45 -3.10 25.14
N SER A 44 -31.30 -4.33 25.67
CA SER A 44 -30.79 -5.50 24.93
C SER A 44 -29.37 -5.33 24.36
N ARG A 45 -28.54 -4.48 24.97
CA ARG A 45 -27.14 -4.24 24.60
C ARG A 45 -26.20 -4.43 25.80
N LEU A 46 -25.16 -5.23 25.61
CA LEU A 46 -24.05 -5.39 26.55
C LEU A 46 -22.87 -4.54 26.09
N THR A 47 -22.56 -3.51 26.86
CA THR A 47 -21.40 -2.64 26.65
C THR A 47 -20.17 -3.29 27.27
N ILE A 48 -19.14 -3.55 26.45
CA ILE A 48 -17.88 -4.17 26.86
C ILE A 48 -16.74 -3.16 26.78
N GLY A 49 -15.99 -3.01 27.87
CA GLY A 49 -14.78 -2.19 27.96
C GLY A 49 -13.59 -2.87 27.30
N VAL A 50 -12.87 -2.09 26.49
CA VAL A 50 -11.67 -2.50 25.77
C VAL A 50 -10.58 -1.43 25.93
N GLN A 51 -9.31 -1.84 25.89
CA GLN A 51 -8.17 -1.01 26.29
C GLN A 51 -7.77 0.03 25.24
N ASN A 52 -7.95 -0.27 23.94
CA ASN A 52 -7.59 0.65 22.86
C ASN A 52 -8.45 0.48 21.59
N ALA A 53 -8.31 1.41 20.64
CA ALA A 53 -9.13 1.45 19.43
C ALA A 53 -8.89 0.24 18.51
N TYR A 54 -7.65 -0.26 18.41
CA TYR A 54 -7.35 -1.47 17.62
C TYR A 54 -8.06 -2.70 18.19
N GLN A 55 -8.10 -2.83 19.52
CA GLN A 55 -8.86 -3.89 20.20
C GLN A 55 -10.36 -3.75 19.95
N ARG A 56 -10.93 -2.53 20.01
CA ARG A 56 -12.34 -2.30 19.63
C ARG A 56 -12.59 -2.77 18.20
N ASP A 57 -11.80 -2.32 17.24
CA ASP A 57 -12.07 -2.54 15.82
C ASP A 57 -11.84 -4.01 15.40
N PHE A 58 -10.89 -4.70 16.04
CA PHE A 58 -10.74 -6.17 15.94
C PHE A 58 -11.98 -6.89 16.49
N LEU A 59 -12.44 -6.50 17.68
CA LEU A 59 -13.57 -7.15 18.35
C LEU A 59 -14.89 -6.89 17.63
N GLU A 60 -15.14 -5.67 17.13
CA GLU A 60 -16.30 -5.33 16.30
C GLU A 60 -16.29 -6.12 14.98
N SER A 61 -15.18 -6.11 14.25
CA SER A 61 -15.10 -6.76 12.94
C SER A 61 -15.13 -8.30 12.99
N ARG A 62 -14.53 -8.93 14.01
CA ARG A 62 -14.34 -10.39 14.06
C ARG A 62 -15.12 -11.11 15.16
N VAL A 63 -15.31 -10.49 16.34
CA VAL A 63 -15.82 -11.19 17.54
C VAL A 63 -17.28 -10.84 17.86
N GLN A 64 -17.76 -9.63 17.55
CA GLN A 64 -19.07 -9.09 17.95
C GLN A 64 -20.25 -9.99 17.59
N LYS A 65 -20.26 -10.55 16.37
CA LYS A 65 -21.34 -11.45 15.92
C LYS A 65 -21.35 -12.76 16.70
N THR A 66 -20.17 -13.34 16.94
CA THR A 66 -19.99 -14.55 17.76
C THR A 66 -20.38 -14.27 19.20
N ALA A 67 -19.81 -13.23 19.82
CA ALA A 67 -20.11 -12.83 21.19
C ALA A 67 -21.60 -12.52 21.41
N SER A 68 -22.27 -11.84 20.47
CA SER A 68 -23.72 -11.58 20.55
C SER A 68 -24.53 -12.88 20.43
N ARG A 69 -24.16 -13.80 19.50
CA ARG A 69 -24.80 -15.12 19.39
C ARG A 69 -24.67 -15.93 20.68
N LEU A 70 -23.48 -15.93 21.29
CA LEU A 70 -23.22 -16.61 22.56
C LEU A 70 -24.01 -15.96 23.71
N LEU A 71 -24.02 -14.63 23.78
CA LEU A 71 -24.76 -13.87 24.78
C LEU A 71 -26.28 -14.10 24.70
N VAL A 72 -26.85 -14.22 23.49
CA VAL A 72 -28.25 -14.63 23.29
C VAL A 72 -28.51 -16.02 23.87
N GLY A 73 -27.57 -16.96 23.71
CA GLY A 73 -27.62 -18.29 24.31
C GLY A 73 -27.54 -18.28 25.84
N VAL A 74 -26.73 -17.38 26.42
CA VAL A 74 -26.57 -17.23 27.88
C VAL A 74 -27.78 -16.51 28.52
N LEU A 75 -28.31 -15.47 27.88
CA LEU A 75 -29.39 -14.64 28.43
C LEU A 75 -30.80 -15.14 28.07
N GLY A 76 -30.94 -16.04 27.09
CA GLY A 76 -32.24 -16.55 26.61
C GLY A 76 -33.12 -15.50 25.92
N ALA A 77 -32.55 -14.36 25.54
CA ALA A 77 -33.23 -13.20 24.95
C ALA A 77 -32.32 -12.49 23.93
N HIS A 78 -32.89 -11.64 23.07
CA HIS A 78 -32.10 -10.88 22.10
C HIS A 78 -31.10 -9.95 22.81
N ALA A 79 -29.82 -10.05 22.44
CA ALA A 79 -28.74 -9.29 23.05
C ALA A 79 -27.66 -8.99 22.00
N GLU A 80 -27.27 -7.72 21.89
CA GLU A 80 -26.15 -7.26 21.06
C GLU A 80 -24.97 -6.88 21.95
N VAL A 81 -23.73 -7.11 21.48
CA VAL A 81 -22.51 -6.62 22.13
C VAL A 81 -22.07 -5.33 21.44
N GLU A 82 -21.71 -4.29 22.21
CA GLU A 82 -21.05 -3.08 21.71
C GLU A 82 -19.74 -2.87 22.48
N PHE A 83 -18.65 -2.63 21.77
CA PHE A 83 -17.32 -2.46 22.38
C PHE A 83 -17.00 -0.96 22.49
N VAL A 84 -16.59 -0.52 23.67
CA VAL A 84 -16.24 0.88 23.93
C VAL A 84 -14.89 0.97 24.62
N LEU A 85 -14.16 2.05 24.36
CA LEU A 85 -12.93 2.35 25.07
C LEU A 85 -13.25 2.52 26.56
N ASP A 86 -12.52 1.81 27.42
CA ASP A 86 -12.68 1.93 28.87
C ASP A 86 -12.08 3.27 29.32
N ALA A 87 -12.93 4.27 29.52
CA ALA A 87 -12.53 5.66 29.75
C ALA A 87 -11.93 5.93 31.15
N ALA A 88 -11.54 4.87 31.87
CA ALA A 88 -11.19 4.89 33.28
C ALA A 88 -9.76 4.39 33.60
N GLU A 89 -8.85 4.35 32.62
CA GLU A 89 -7.39 4.34 32.86
C GLU A 89 -6.61 4.80 31.62
N VAL A 90 -6.56 6.13 31.39
CA VAL A 90 -5.64 6.73 30.41
C VAL A 90 -4.25 6.77 31.03
N VAL A 91 -3.48 5.70 30.82
CA VAL A 91 -2.04 5.65 31.09
C VAL A 91 -1.31 5.88 29.77
N GLU A 92 -0.31 6.76 29.78
CA GLU A 92 0.57 7.04 28.65
C GLU A 92 1.49 5.84 28.43
N ASP A 93 1.09 4.94 27.54
CA ASP A 93 1.77 3.66 27.25
C ASP A 93 1.83 3.45 25.73
N GLU A 94 2.45 4.40 25.01
CA GLU A 94 2.68 4.29 23.55
C GLU A 94 3.70 3.19 23.21
N ASP A 95 4.58 2.83 24.15
CA ASP A 95 5.57 1.75 24.03
C ASP A 95 5.03 0.39 24.50
N ARG A 96 4.14 -0.23 23.71
CA ARG A 96 3.92 -1.69 23.77
C ARG A 96 3.95 -2.33 22.40
N ASP A 97 5.00 -3.12 22.17
CA ASP A 97 5.26 -3.86 20.94
C ASP A 97 4.09 -4.73 20.49
N VAL A 98 3.37 -4.28 19.45
CA VAL A 98 2.78 -5.22 18.50
C VAL A 98 3.90 -5.68 17.56
N VAL A 99 4.68 -6.66 18.01
CA VAL A 99 5.63 -7.36 17.14
C VAL A 99 4.81 -8.12 16.10
N GLU A 100 4.74 -7.57 14.89
CA GLU A 100 4.26 -8.24 13.67
C GLU A 100 5.18 -9.44 13.39
N THR A 101 4.93 -10.52 14.11
CA THR A 101 5.68 -11.77 14.08
C THR A 101 4.98 -12.71 13.13
N GLU A 102 5.74 -13.43 12.31
CA GLU A 102 5.20 -14.14 11.13
C GLU A 102 4.26 -15.33 11.49
N GLU A 103 4.05 -15.62 12.78
CA GLU A 103 3.02 -16.54 13.29
C GLU A 103 1.58 -16.06 13.03
N GLU A 104 1.32 -14.74 12.90
CA GLU A 104 -0.04 -14.20 12.81
C GLU A 104 -0.76 -14.54 11.48
N GLU A 105 -0.03 -14.72 10.37
CA GLU A 105 -0.63 -15.15 9.10
C GLU A 105 -1.05 -16.63 9.14
N ILE A 106 -0.25 -17.48 9.79
CA ILE A 106 -0.48 -18.93 9.89
C ILE A 106 -1.84 -19.22 10.54
N ALA A 107 -2.18 -18.47 11.60
CA ALA A 107 -3.42 -18.62 12.35
C ALA A 107 -4.70 -18.24 11.56
N PHE A 108 -4.58 -17.49 10.46
CA PHE A 108 -5.74 -17.02 9.69
C PHE A 108 -6.24 -18.02 8.63
N SER A 109 -5.39 -18.99 8.24
CA SER A 109 -5.68 -20.02 7.23
C SER A 109 -6.90 -20.92 7.54
N GLY A 110 -7.28 -21.05 8.81
CA GLY A 110 -8.35 -21.96 9.26
C GLY A 110 -9.79 -21.44 9.13
N LEU A 111 -10.00 -20.15 8.83
CA LEU A 111 -11.33 -19.53 8.78
C LEU A 111 -11.50 -18.65 7.53
N HIS A 112 -11.65 -19.29 6.36
CA HIS A 112 -12.07 -18.62 5.14
C HIS A 112 -13.42 -17.90 5.35
N PRO A 113 -13.51 -16.56 5.23
CA PRO A 113 -14.80 -15.88 5.26
C PRO A 113 -15.59 -16.26 4.01
N ALA A 114 -16.82 -16.78 4.18
CA ALA A 114 -17.70 -17.15 3.07
C ALA A 114 -18.26 -15.93 2.29
N ASN A 115 -17.68 -14.74 2.51
CA ASN A 115 -18.12 -13.43 2.04
C ASN A 115 -16.96 -12.63 1.43
N THR A 116 -15.75 -13.19 1.29
CA THR A 116 -14.67 -12.51 0.55
C THR A 116 -15.06 -12.41 -0.92
N THR A 117 -15.08 -11.19 -1.46
CA THR A 117 -15.34 -10.98 -2.89
C THR A 117 -14.11 -11.36 -3.71
N ARG A 118 -14.31 -11.83 -4.95
CA ARG A 118 -13.22 -12.09 -5.89
C ARG A 118 -12.29 -10.88 -6.09
N TYR A 119 -12.84 -9.66 -6.02
CA TYR A 119 -12.07 -8.41 -5.99
C TYR A 119 -11.11 -8.36 -4.80
N GLN A 120 -11.55 -8.66 -3.59
CA GLN A 120 -10.69 -8.68 -2.39
C GLN A 120 -9.59 -9.76 -2.46
N GLU A 121 -9.85 -10.90 -3.12
CA GLU A 121 -8.88 -11.98 -3.30
C GLU A 121 -7.79 -11.66 -4.35
N GLU A 122 -8.17 -11.07 -5.49
CA GLU A 122 -7.21 -10.72 -6.57
C GLU A 122 -6.53 -9.35 -6.37
N VAL A 123 -7.26 -8.33 -5.90
CA VAL A 123 -6.73 -6.95 -5.76
C VAL A 123 -6.06 -6.72 -4.40
N LYS A 124 -6.44 -7.49 -3.38
CA LYS A 124 -5.94 -7.39 -1.99
C LYS A 124 -5.90 -5.93 -1.50
N PRO A 125 -7.07 -5.23 -1.49
CA PRO A 125 -7.18 -3.77 -1.28
C PRO A 125 -6.52 -3.24 0.00
N GLN A 126 -6.28 -4.09 0.99
CA GLN A 126 -5.54 -3.80 2.21
C GLN A 126 -4.02 -3.59 2.02
N ARG A 127 -3.41 -4.05 0.91
CA ARG A 127 -2.00 -3.81 0.59
C ARG A 127 -1.86 -2.40 0.00
N ILE A 128 -1.57 -1.42 0.85
CA ILE A 128 -1.55 0.03 0.51
C ILE A 128 -0.18 0.71 0.69
N VAL A 129 -0.06 1.86 0.03
CA VAL A 129 0.90 2.95 0.29
C VAL A 129 0.10 4.11 0.90
N MET A 130 0.57 4.69 2.01
CA MET A 130 -0.15 5.75 2.73
C MET A 130 0.79 6.84 3.26
N PHE A 131 0.44 8.10 3.03
CA PHE A 131 1.19 9.29 3.46
C PHE A 131 0.25 10.51 3.65
N PRO A 132 0.66 11.58 4.36
CA PRO A 132 -0.17 12.76 4.58
C PRO A 132 -0.57 13.45 3.26
N ALA A 133 -1.83 13.87 3.14
CA ALA A 133 -2.34 14.49 1.91
C ALA A 133 -1.77 15.89 1.64
N TYR A 134 -1.13 16.52 2.65
CA TYR A 134 -0.32 17.74 2.47
C TYR A 134 0.72 17.59 1.36
N THR A 135 1.26 16.38 1.15
CA THR A 135 2.14 16.04 0.01
C THR A 135 1.59 16.47 -1.35
N LEU A 136 0.27 16.53 -1.55
CA LEU A 136 -0.33 16.98 -2.81
C LEU A 136 -0.13 18.48 -3.09
N ARG A 137 0.09 19.33 -2.06
CA ARG A 137 0.35 20.77 -2.27
C ARG A 137 1.62 21.00 -3.11
N HIS A 138 2.65 20.18 -2.92
CA HIS A 138 3.88 20.17 -3.73
C HIS A 138 3.62 19.98 -5.24
N LEU A 139 2.57 19.25 -5.64
CA LEU A 139 2.15 19.12 -7.04
C LEU A 139 1.32 20.31 -7.50
N VAL A 140 0.36 20.77 -6.68
CA VAL A 140 -0.56 21.86 -6.99
C VAL A 140 0.19 23.18 -7.20
N GLN A 141 1.17 23.47 -6.35
CA GLN A 141 2.06 24.64 -6.43
C GLN A 141 3.19 24.46 -7.45
N GLY A 142 3.31 23.29 -8.09
CA GLY A 142 4.27 23.02 -9.17
C GLY A 142 5.73 22.84 -8.74
N GLU A 143 6.01 22.79 -7.43
CA GLU A 143 7.35 22.74 -6.85
C GLU A 143 8.04 21.38 -7.06
N VAL A 144 7.26 20.29 -7.10
CA VAL A 144 7.76 18.92 -7.27
C VAL A 144 7.14 18.30 -8.52
N THR A 145 7.96 17.66 -9.34
CA THR A 145 7.45 16.94 -10.52
C THR A 145 6.79 15.62 -10.11
N HIS A 146 5.77 15.19 -10.87
CA HIS A 146 5.11 13.89 -10.67
C HIS A 146 6.07 12.69 -10.65
N LYS A 147 7.22 12.80 -11.33
CA LYS A 147 8.27 11.77 -11.30
C LYS A 147 9.05 11.77 -9.99
N ASP A 148 9.43 12.95 -9.52
CA ASP A 148 10.18 13.11 -8.27
C ASP A 148 9.34 12.59 -7.09
N LEU A 149 8.05 12.92 -7.07
CA LEU A 149 7.12 12.43 -6.05
C LEU A 149 6.86 10.93 -6.14
N SER A 150 6.74 10.37 -7.36
CA SER A 150 6.70 8.91 -7.57
C SER A 150 7.95 8.19 -7.04
N SER A 151 9.15 8.76 -7.24
CA SER A 151 10.40 8.20 -6.72
C SER A 151 10.45 8.26 -5.18
N TRP A 152 10.10 9.40 -4.58
CA TRP A 152 10.00 9.51 -3.11
C TRP A 152 9.01 8.51 -2.53
N MET A 153 7.80 8.42 -3.10
CA MET A 153 6.76 7.48 -2.65
C MET A 153 7.25 6.02 -2.68
N SER A 154 7.94 5.60 -3.75
CA SER A 154 8.46 4.23 -3.86
C SER A 154 9.63 3.98 -2.92
N ALA A 155 10.54 4.96 -2.74
CA ALA A 155 11.63 4.88 -1.78
C ALA A 155 11.10 4.77 -0.34
N ARG A 156 10.12 5.59 0.03
CA ARG A 156 9.41 5.57 1.32
C ARG A 156 8.74 4.23 1.58
N GLN A 157 8.10 3.64 0.57
CA GLN A 157 7.50 2.30 0.68
C GLN A 157 8.55 1.19 0.83
N ALA A 158 9.73 1.32 0.20
CA ALA A 158 10.82 0.37 0.36
C ALA A 158 11.43 0.37 1.77
N VAL A 159 11.63 1.55 2.38
CA VAL A 159 12.21 1.67 3.73
C VAL A 159 11.20 1.56 4.88
N TYR A 160 9.89 1.50 4.61
CA TYR A 160 8.85 1.59 5.65
C TYR A 160 9.00 0.55 6.79
N PHE A 161 9.20 -0.74 6.47
CA PHE A 161 9.36 -1.77 7.49
C PHE A 161 10.71 -1.71 8.24
N PRO A 162 11.87 -1.47 7.57
CA PRO A 162 13.12 -1.11 8.23
C PRO A 162 13.02 0.08 9.18
N TRP A 163 12.34 1.15 8.77
CA TRP A 163 12.08 2.35 9.56
C TRP A 163 11.22 2.06 10.79
N LYS A 164 10.06 1.42 10.62
CA LYS A 164 9.16 1.03 11.71
C LYS A 164 9.87 0.15 12.76
N ARG A 165 10.70 -0.81 12.32
CA ARG A 165 11.47 -1.70 13.21
C ARG A 165 12.56 -0.98 14.02
N ASN A 166 13.05 0.16 13.54
CA ASN A 166 14.14 0.90 14.17
C ASN A 166 13.66 2.09 15.03
N GLY A 167 12.41 2.06 15.50
CA GLY A 167 11.83 3.14 16.33
C GLY A 167 11.32 4.35 15.56
N GLY A 168 11.23 4.29 14.22
CA GLY A 168 10.67 5.35 13.40
C GLY A 168 11.60 6.57 13.21
N GLY A 169 11.08 7.77 13.50
CA GLY A 169 11.76 9.06 13.28
C GLY A 169 11.41 9.77 11.97
N ALA A 170 11.86 11.03 11.81
CA ALA A 170 11.47 11.89 10.69
C ALA A 170 12.04 11.48 9.32
N SER A 171 13.18 10.79 9.29
CA SER A 171 13.84 10.30 8.07
C SER A 171 14.53 8.96 8.29
N PHE A 172 14.78 8.21 7.23
CA PHE A 172 15.51 6.95 7.26
C PHE A 172 16.64 6.90 6.23
N ARG A 173 17.75 6.24 6.55
CA ARG A 173 18.93 6.11 5.66
C ARG A 173 19.16 4.64 5.30
N GLN A 174 19.21 4.32 4.02
CA GLN A 174 19.42 2.94 3.54
C GLN A 174 20.04 2.90 2.14
N HIS A 175 20.70 1.80 1.79
CA HIS A 175 20.80 1.40 0.38
C HIS A 175 19.39 1.10 -0.16
N ILE A 176 19.03 1.71 -1.30
CA ILE A 176 17.79 1.42 -2.02
C ILE A 176 18.11 1.31 -3.51
N SER A 177 17.93 0.13 -4.08
CA SER A 177 18.22 -0.12 -5.50
C SER A 177 17.29 0.67 -6.43
N TRP A 178 17.74 0.88 -7.67
CA TRP A 178 16.87 1.45 -8.71
C TRP A 178 15.61 0.58 -8.95
N ARG A 179 15.66 -0.73 -8.67
CA ARG A 179 14.53 -1.65 -8.79
C ARG A 179 13.45 -1.33 -7.75
N GLU A 180 13.84 -1.20 -6.49
CA GLU A 180 12.95 -0.83 -5.38
C GLU A 180 12.33 0.57 -5.57
N ILE A 181 13.10 1.54 -6.08
CA ILE A 181 12.59 2.89 -6.37
C ILE A 181 11.69 2.92 -7.63
N THR A 182 11.89 2.02 -8.60
CA THR A 182 11.01 1.96 -9.78
C THR A 182 9.73 1.14 -9.56
N ARG A 183 9.73 0.18 -8.62
CA ARG A 183 8.63 -0.76 -8.31
C ARG A 183 7.25 -0.11 -8.19
N PHE A 184 7.11 0.92 -7.34
CA PHE A 184 5.84 1.63 -7.12
C PHE A 184 5.80 3.00 -7.80
N ALA A 185 6.94 3.50 -8.31
CA ALA A 185 7.01 4.78 -9.03
C ALA A 185 6.40 4.73 -10.44
N GLY A 186 6.09 3.53 -10.97
CA GLY A 186 5.50 3.36 -12.29
C GLY A 186 6.36 3.92 -13.42
N MET A 187 7.69 3.83 -13.32
CA MET A 187 8.62 4.39 -14.30
C MET A 187 9.76 3.43 -14.64
N SER A 188 10.27 3.49 -15.88
CA SER A 188 11.37 2.63 -16.33
C SER A 188 12.74 3.07 -15.79
N LYS A 189 13.71 2.13 -15.74
CA LYS A 189 15.14 2.36 -15.44
C LYS A 189 15.67 3.65 -16.09
N ASN A 190 15.43 3.81 -17.39
CA ASN A 190 15.88 4.98 -18.17
C ASN A 190 15.15 6.28 -17.82
N SER A 191 13.90 6.21 -17.34
CA SER A 191 13.20 7.39 -16.80
C SER A 191 13.74 7.77 -15.42
N PHE A 192 14.00 6.80 -14.55
CA PHE A 192 14.54 7.03 -13.21
C PHE A 192 15.94 7.67 -13.28
N PHE A 193 16.88 7.07 -14.02
CA PHE A 193 18.24 7.63 -14.14
C PHE A 193 18.24 9.04 -14.77
N ARG A 194 17.38 9.34 -15.74
CA ARG A 194 17.19 10.71 -16.25
C ARG A 194 16.55 11.67 -15.24
N THR A 195 15.84 11.16 -14.23
CA THR A 195 15.24 11.97 -13.17
C THR A 195 16.33 12.36 -12.16
N ILE A 196 17.19 11.43 -11.73
CA ILE A 196 18.26 11.70 -10.77
C ILE A 196 19.57 12.23 -11.38
N GLN A 197 19.64 12.43 -12.70
CA GLN A 197 20.86 12.86 -13.38
C GLN A 197 21.24 14.30 -12.99
N GLY A 198 22.37 14.45 -12.29
CA GLY A 198 22.88 15.76 -11.86
C GLY A 198 22.06 16.43 -10.74
N ARG A 199 21.32 15.64 -9.95
CA ARG A 199 20.57 16.12 -8.78
C ARG A 199 20.88 15.26 -7.55
N ASP A 200 21.45 15.88 -6.53
CA ASP A 200 21.75 15.21 -5.25
C ASP A 200 20.51 15.10 -4.35
N GLU A 201 19.49 15.94 -4.57
CA GLU A 201 18.17 15.76 -3.98
C GLU A 201 17.04 15.92 -5.02
N ILE A 202 15.95 15.19 -4.79
CA ILE A 202 14.69 15.33 -5.54
C ILE A 202 13.51 15.42 -4.56
N ALA A 203 12.32 15.78 -5.08
CA ALA A 203 11.10 15.96 -4.30
C ALA A 203 11.27 16.95 -3.13
N ASN A 204 11.73 18.17 -3.43
CA ASN A 204 12.02 19.23 -2.45
C ASN A 204 12.96 18.80 -1.29
N GLY A 205 13.84 17.81 -1.52
CA GLY A 205 14.73 17.26 -0.49
C GLY A 205 14.20 16.04 0.23
N MET A 206 12.93 15.65 0.02
CA MET A 206 12.33 14.49 0.69
C MET A 206 12.99 13.16 0.29
N LEU A 207 13.74 13.14 -0.82
CA LEU A 207 14.62 12.02 -1.21
C LEU A 207 15.99 12.58 -1.63
N ARG A 208 16.99 12.40 -0.75
CA ARG A 208 18.38 12.88 -0.91
C ARG A 208 19.32 11.70 -1.13
N ARG A 209 20.24 11.80 -2.09
CA ARG A 209 21.33 10.84 -2.29
C ARG A 209 22.46 11.15 -1.31
N LEU A 210 23.00 10.12 -0.67
CA LEU A 210 24.15 10.27 0.22
C LEU A 210 25.46 10.22 -0.58
N PRO A 211 26.46 11.08 -0.27
CA PRO A 211 27.74 11.10 -0.97
C PRO A 211 28.61 9.90 -0.57
N GLU A 212 29.44 9.44 -1.50
CA GLU A 212 30.31 8.26 -1.35
C GLU A 212 31.42 8.44 -0.29
N THR A 213 31.53 9.62 0.33
CA THR A 213 32.43 9.92 1.44
C THR A 213 31.80 9.76 2.83
N GLU A 214 30.47 9.70 2.95
CA GLU A 214 29.76 9.50 4.23
C GLU A 214 29.66 8.01 4.63
N ILE A 215 29.93 7.10 3.69
CA ILE A 215 29.69 5.65 3.80
C ILE A 215 30.90 4.89 3.22
N ALA A 216 31.16 3.67 3.68
CA ALA A 216 32.26 2.85 3.17
C ALA A 216 32.16 2.55 1.66
N LEU A 217 33.30 2.20 1.04
CA LEU A 217 33.61 2.19 -0.41
C LEU A 217 32.66 1.46 -1.39
N ASP A 218 31.60 0.80 -0.94
CA ASP A 218 30.50 0.24 -1.76
C ASP A 218 29.26 1.16 -1.77
N ALA A 219 29.42 2.46 -1.50
CA ALA A 219 28.36 3.44 -1.21
C ALA A 219 27.37 3.78 -2.36
N ALA A 220 27.31 3.00 -3.43
CA ALA A 220 26.31 3.17 -4.49
C ALA A 220 24.88 3.12 -3.93
N ASN A 221 23.95 3.87 -4.54
CA ASN A 221 22.51 3.88 -4.25
C ASN A 221 22.10 4.03 -2.76
N HIS A 222 22.91 4.72 -1.94
CA HIS A 222 22.49 5.10 -0.60
C HIS A 222 21.65 6.38 -0.61
N TRP A 223 20.50 6.32 0.06
CA TRP A 223 19.50 7.39 0.11
C TRP A 223 19.12 7.72 1.54
N GLU A 224 18.83 8.99 1.78
CA GLU A 224 18.05 9.49 2.90
C GLU A 224 16.63 9.81 2.42
N VAL A 225 15.64 9.26 3.11
CA VAL A 225 14.22 9.37 2.76
C VAL A 225 13.48 10.04 3.91
N ALA A 226 12.83 11.18 3.65
CA ALA A 226 11.93 11.81 4.61
C ALA A 226 10.63 11.00 4.70
N MET A 227 10.18 10.70 5.92
CA MET A 227 8.99 9.88 6.17
C MET A 227 7.71 10.70 6.30
N ASN A 228 7.83 12.01 6.54
CA ASN A 228 6.77 13.02 6.41
C ASN A 228 7.14 14.03 5.30
N PRO A 229 6.16 14.70 4.68
CA PRO A 229 6.46 15.76 3.72
C PRO A 229 7.00 17.00 4.40
N PHE A 230 7.98 17.64 3.77
CA PHE A 230 8.44 18.98 4.15
C PHE A 230 7.41 20.04 3.77
N ILE A 231 7.50 21.23 4.36
CA ILE A 231 6.66 22.38 4.00
C ILE A 231 7.00 22.84 2.57
N THR A 232 5.99 23.29 1.82
CA THR A 232 6.19 23.83 0.46
C THR A 232 6.81 25.23 0.50
N ARG A 233 7.46 25.64 -0.58
CA ARG A 233 8.12 26.94 -0.69
C ARG A 233 7.11 28.09 -0.59
N HIS A 234 5.94 27.93 -1.20
CA HIS A 234 4.82 28.87 -1.05
C HIS A 234 4.36 28.96 0.41
N ASP A 235 4.01 27.84 1.04
CA ASP A 235 3.48 27.82 2.41
C ASP A 235 4.51 28.37 3.42
N ALA A 236 5.80 28.04 3.24
CA ALA A 236 6.89 28.58 4.04
C ALA A 236 7.04 30.10 3.85
N SER A 237 6.89 30.62 2.63
CA SER A 237 6.97 32.06 2.34
C SER A 237 5.78 32.82 2.93
N VAL A 238 4.59 32.23 2.92
CA VAL A 238 3.42 32.78 3.63
C VAL A 238 3.67 32.85 5.15
N LEU A 239 4.22 31.79 5.76
CA LEU A 239 4.56 31.79 7.18
C LEU A 239 5.65 32.82 7.55
N ILE A 240 6.68 32.98 6.70
CA ILE A 240 7.70 34.04 6.83
C ILE A 240 7.01 35.42 6.83
N ASN A 241 6.19 35.71 5.81
CA ASN A 241 5.50 37.00 5.68
C ASN A 241 4.60 37.31 6.89
N ILE A 242 3.89 36.30 7.43
CA ILE A 242 3.05 36.46 8.62
C ILE A 242 3.90 36.78 9.86
N LEU A 243 5.02 36.07 10.07
CA LEU A 243 5.91 36.31 11.21
C LEU A 243 6.59 37.68 11.10
N GLU A 244 7.17 38.01 9.95
CA GLU A 244 7.85 39.29 9.73
C GLU A 244 6.90 40.49 9.89
N ALA A 245 5.67 40.41 9.37
CA ALA A 245 4.67 41.47 9.53
C ALA A 245 4.25 41.72 10.99
N ASN A 246 4.28 40.69 11.85
CA ASN A 246 4.00 40.82 13.29
C ASN A 246 5.23 41.29 14.10
N LEU A 247 6.45 41.14 13.56
CA LEU A 247 7.72 41.45 14.23
C LEU A 247 8.33 42.79 13.82
N ALA A 248 7.78 43.46 12.79
CA ALA A 248 8.37 44.60 12.08
C ALA A 248 8.67 45.88 12.90
N PHE A 249 8.30 45.95 14.18
CA PHE A 249 8.42 47.15 15.02
C PHE A 249 9.07 46.91 16.40
N ASP A 250 9.65 45.73 16.64
CA ASP A 250 10.21 45.37 17.95
C ASP A 250 11.66 44.87 17.87
N ASP A 251 12.62 45.73 18.23
CA ASP A 251 14.06 45.44 18.26
C ASP A 251 14.52 44.61 19.48
N ASN A 252 13.60 44.11 20.31
CA ASN A 252 13.92 43.40 21.55
C ASN A 252 13.66 41.89 21.39
N ASP A 253 14.73 41.10 21.27
CA ASP A 253 14.69 39.64 21.04
C ASP A 253 13.70 38.89 21.94
N ARG A 254 13.65 39.22 23.24
CA ARG A 254 12.71 38.59 24.17
C ARG A 254 11.25 38.87 23.76
N LYS A 255 10.94 40.12 23.39
CA LYS A 255 9.60 40.49 22.93
C LYS A 255 9.31 39.89 21.56
N ARG A 256 10.30 39.79 20.67
CA ARG A 256 10.19 39.07 19.38
C ARG A 256 9.86 37.58 19.60
N TYR A 257 10.46 36.91 20.57
CA TYR A 257 10.13 35.53 20.93
C TYR A 257 8.71 35.41 21.52
N GLU A 258 8.32 36.30 22.42
CA GLU A 258 6.97 36.33 23.01
C GLU A 258 5.88 36.58 21.93
N ILE A 259 6.16 37.43 20.93
CA ILE A 259 5.30 37.65 19.76
C ILE A 259 5.26 36.42 18.84
N ALA A 260 6.41 35.85 18.47
CA ALA A 260 6.47 34.69 17.58
C ALA A 260 5.72 33.48 18.17
N LEU A 261 5.88 33.22 19.48
CA LEU A 261 5.13 32.19 20.20
C LEU A 261 3.61 32.45 20.15
N SER A 262 3.18 33.70 20.32
CA SER A 262 1.77 34.08 20.21
C SER A 262 1.22 33.83 18.79
N VAL A 263 1.98 34.18 17.74
CA VAL A 263 1.60 33.97 16.34
C VAL A 263 1.49 32.48 16.00
N LEU A 264 2.47 31.65 16.40
CA LEU A 264 2.41 30.20 16.21
C LEU A 264 1.20 29.59 16.92
N THR A 265 0.90 30.04 18.15
CA THR A 265 -0.25 29.57 18.93
C THR A 265 -1.58 29.91 18.25
N ASP A 266 -1.73 31.13 17.73
CA ASP A 266 -2.91 31.60 17.00
C ASP A 266 -3.12 30.83 15.68
N LEU A 267 -2.07 30.67 14.86
CA LEU A 267 -2.10 29.84 13.66
C LEU A 267 -2.44 28.37 14.00
N THR A 268 -2.02 27.89 15.18
CA THR A 268 -2.36 26.56 15.70
C THR A 268 -3.84 26.42 16.09
N GLN A 269 -4.62 27.51 16.20
CA GLN A 269 -6.09 27.46 16.38
C GLN A 269 -6.92 27.64 15.10
N ARG A 270 -6.42 28.34 14.07
CA ARG A 270 -7.18 28.67 12.83
C ARG A 270 -7.18 27.55 11.77
N SER A 271 -8.10 27.54 10.80
CA SER A 271 -7.99 26.61 9.67
C SER A 271 -6.80 26.99 8.77
N PRO A 272 -5.92 26.06 8.36
CA PRO A 272 -4.79 26.38 7.48
C PRO A 272 -5.17 27.05 6.15
N ALA A 273 -6.37 26.78 5.64
CA ALA A 273 -6.91 27.43 4.44
C ALA A 273 -7.22 28.94 4.63
N GLU A 274 -7.32 29.43 5.86
CA GLU A 274 -7.53 30.87 6.14
C GLU A 274 -6.28 31.72 5.88
N TYR A 275 -5.10 31.12 5.86
CA TYR A 275 -3.83 31.84 5.70
C TYR A 275 -2.94 31.31 4.55
N LEU A 276 -2.85 30.00 4.33
CA LEU A 276 -1.95 29.44 3.30
C LEU A 276 -2.37 29.74 1.86
N GLU A 277 -3.64 30.04 1.61
CA GLU A 277 -4.16 30.39 0.28
C GLU A 277 -3.97 31.88 -0.08
N THR A 278 -3.17 32.62 0.70
CA THR A 278 -2.76 34.00 0.41
C THR A 278 -1.79 34.03 -0.77
N GLU A 279 -2.02 34.93 -1.73
CA GLU A 279 -1.06 35.18 -2.83
C GLU A 279 0.27 35.71 -2.26
N THR A 280 1.40 35.12 -2.66
CA THR A 280 2.74 35.44 -2.17
C THR A 280 3.78 35.00 -3.19
N GLU A 281 4.85 35.78 -3.37
CA GLU A 281 6.00 35.35 -4.15
C GLU A 281 6.81 34.33 -3.34
N ALA A 282 6.86 33.08 -3.82
CA ALA A 282 7.57 32.01 -3.14
C ALA A 282 9.10 32.21 -3.24
N SER A 283 9.79 32.14 -2.10
CA SER A 283 11.25 32.15 -2.05
C SER A 283 11.84 30.99 -2.87
N GLU A 284 13.01 31.22 -3.46
CA GLU A 284 13.73 30.20 -4.23
C GLU A 284 14.36 29.12 -3.33
N HIS A 285 14.69 29.45 -2.09
CA HIS A 285 15.40 28.58 -1.14
C HIS A 285 14.89 28.71 0.33
N PRO A 286 13.59 28.59 0.61
CA PRO A 286 13.06 28.72 1.97
C PRO A 286 13.37 27.49 2.84
N PRO A 287 13.28 27.62 4.17
CA PRO A 287 13.47 26.50 5.09
C PRO A 287 12.37 25.44 4.94
N LYS A 288 12.78 24.16 5.00
CA LYS A 288 11.91 22.98 4.82
C LYS A 288 11.00 22.66 6.02
N HIS A 289 11.22 23.34 7.15
CA HIS A 289 10.54 23.15 8.45
C HIS A 289 10.32 24.49 9.17
N ILE A 290 9.31 24.60 10.04
CA ILE A 290 8.97 25.83 10.78
C ILE A 290 10.09 26.24 11.74
N VAL A 291 10.77 25.29 12.39
CA VAL A 291 11.98 25.56 13.18
C VAL A 291 13.06 26.31 12.36
N GLY A 292 13.17 26.01 11.06
CA GLY A 292 14.07 26.72 10.15
C GLY A 292 13.57 28.14 9.80
N ILE A 293 12.26 28.30 9.59
CA ILE A 293 11.62 29.62 9.39
C ILE A 293 11.88 30.54 10.59
N LEU A 294 11.69 30.02 11.81
CA LEU A 294 11.94 30.76 13.04
C LEU A 294 13.41 31.16 13.18
N ARG A 295 14.35 30.26 12.88
CA ARG A 295 15.79 30.58 12.88
C ARG A 295 16.14 31.70 11.91
N GLN A 296 15.55 31.69 10.71
CA GLN A 296 15.73 32.75 9.71
C GLN A 296 15.15 34.09 10.18
N VAL A 297 13.86 34.12 10.57
CA VAL A 297 13.15 35.37 10.88
C VAL A 297 13.63 36.00 12.20
N LEU A 298 14.01 35.19 13.18
CA LEU A 298 14.45 35.66 14.49
C LEU A 298 15.98 35.78 14.64
N GLY A 299 16.78 35.24 13.70
CA GLY A 299 18.25 35.27 13.75
C GLY A 299 18.86 34.29 14.76
N ILE A 300 18.19 33.17 15.05
CA ILE A 300 18.62 32.22 16.10
C ILE A 300 19.68 31.26 15.54
N GLU A 301 20.94 31.57 15.78
CA GLU A 301 22.09 30.69 15.45
C GLU A 301 22.26 29.54 16.47
N GLY A 302 21.92 29.76 17.74
CA GLY A 302 22.15 28.82 18.86
C GLY A 302 20.98 27.90 19.20
N ASP A 303 20.84 27.54 20.48
CA ASP A 303 19.69 26.77 20.97
C ASP A 303 18.38 27.57 20.85
N MET A 304 17.29 26.90 20.46
CA MET A 304 15.97 27.53 20.38
C MET A 304 15.25 27.42 21.73
N PRO A 305 14.56 28.48 22.21
CA PRO A 305 13.74 28.39 23.42
C PRO A 305 12.69 27.29 23.31
N THR A 306 12.60 26.41 24.31
CA THR A 306 11.81 25.16 24.26
C THR A 306 10.35 25.39 23.85
N ALA A 307 9.64 26.32 24.47
CA ALA A 307 8.25 26.64 24.13
C ALA A 307 8.05 27.15 22.68
N LEU A 308 9.08 27.78 22.10
CA LEU A 308 9.04 28.23 20.70
C LEU A 308 9.30 27.07 19.73
N PHE A 309 10.16 26.11 20.12
CA PHE A 309 10.39 24.88 19.38
C PHE A 309 9.14 23.98 19.39
N GLU A 310 8.57 23.72 20.57
CA GLU A 310 7.31 22.98 20.76
C GLU A 310 6.16 23.57 19.94
N ALA A 311 5.98 24.90 19.97
CA ALA A 311 4.96 25.59 19.16
C ALA A 311 5.24 25.53 17.64
N SER A 312 6.50 25.33 17.23
CA SER A 312 6.86 25.15 15.83
C SER A 312 6.55 23.73 15.33
N GLU A 313 6.79 22.71 16.16
CA GLU A 313 6.45 21.32 15.85
C GLU A 313 4.93 21.12 15.85
N ALA A 314 4.22 21.66 16.83
CA ALA A 314 2.76 21.59 16.90
C ALA A 314 2.07 22.23 15.68
N LEU A 315 2.60 23.36 15.18
CA LEU A 315 2.08 23.97 13.95
C LEU A 315 2.45 23.17 12.70
N GLU A 316 3.66 22.61 12.63
CA GLU A 316 4.11 21.80 11.49
C GLU A 316 3.33 20.48 11.37
N GLU A 317 3.16 19.75 12.48
CA GLU A 317 2.33 18.55 12.54
C GLU A 317 0.89 18.88 12.10
N LYS A 318 0.31 19.96 12.64
CA LYS A 318 -1.02 20.41 12.26
C LYS A 318 -1.12 20.66 10.75
N LEU A 319 -0.15 21.37 10.15
CA LEU A 319 -0.15 21.65 8.71
C LEU A 319 -0.08 20.36 7.87
N ILE A 320 0.78 19.43 8.25
CA ILE A 320 0.97 18.15 7.56
C ILE A 320 -0.31 17.28 7.65
N ASN A 321 -0.96 17.25 8.81
CA ASN A 321 -2.14 16.42 9.08
C ASN A 321 -3.47 17.05 8.63
N ALA A 322 -3.56 18.38 8.45
CA ALA A 322 -4.81 19.11 8.16
C ALA A 322 -5.56 18.68 6.90
N TYR A 323 -4.88 18.03 5.95
CA TYR A 323 -5.46 17.59 4.67
C TYR A 323 -5.92 16.13 4.69
N GLY A 324 -5.71 15.40 5.79
CA GLY A 324 -5.93 13.96 5.89
C GLY A 324 -4.78 13.14 5.30
N LYS A 325 -5.09 11.95 4.78
CA LYS A 325 -4.09 11.01 4.21
C LYS A 325 -4.47 10.61 2.79
N VAL A 326 -3.47 10.48 1.93
CA VAL A 326 -3.59 9.82 0.62
C VAL A 326 -3.35 8.32 0.84
N VAL A 327 -4.24 7.50 0.27
CA VAL A 327 -4.17 6.04 0.26
C VAL A 327 -4.15 5.56 -1.19
N ILE A 328 -3.23 4.65 -1.51
CA ILE A 328 -3.07 4.09 -2.85
C ILE A 328 -2.83 2.58 -2.71
N THR A 329 -3.55 1.74 -3.43
CA THR A 329 -3.31 0.29 -3.42
C THR A 329 -2.00 -0.05 -4.13
N HIS A 330 -1.37 -1.16 -3.73
CA HIS A 330 -0.22 -1.72 -4.46
C HIS A 330 -0.66 -2.14 -5.86
N HIS A 331 -1.85 -2.76 -5.98
CA HIS A 331 -2.45 -3.17 -7.24
C HIS A 331 -2.61 -2.02 -8.25
N PHE A 332 -3.04 -0.83 -7.82
CA PHE A 332 -3.13 0.33 -8.70
C PHE A 332 -1.77 0.69 -9.31
N LEU A 333 -0.71 0.61 -8.49
CA LEU A 333 0.65 1.00 -8.88
C LEU A 333 1.39 -0.09 -9.68
N THR A 334 1.12 -1.38 -9.44
CA THR A 334 1.83 -2.51 -10.08
C THR A 334 1.08 -3.15 -11.24
N GLU A 335 -0.25 -3.24 -11.19
CA GLU A 335 -1.07 -3.85 -12.25
C GLU A 335 -1.69 -2.78 -13.15
N VAL A 336 -2.49 -1.88 -12.57
CA VAL A 336 -3.36 -0.94 -13.31
C VAL A 336 -2.55 0.13 -14.04
N VAL A 337 -1.68 0.88 -13.34
CA VAL A 337 -0.85 1.94 -13.92
C VAL A 337 0.02 1.42 -15.08
N PRO A 338 0.72 0.27 -14.95
CA PRO A 338 1.45 -0.32 -16.07
C PRO A 338 0.56 -0.88 -17.18
N PHE A 339 -0.59 -1.49 -16.89
CA PHE A 339 -1.49 -2.07 -17.91
C PHE A 339 -2.19 -1.00 -18.76
N PHE A 340 -2.64 0.09 -18.15
CA PHE A 340 -3.21 1.24 -18.87
C PHE A 340 -2.11 2.14 -19.48
N GLU A 341 -0.82 1.80 -19.39
CA GLU A 341 0.32 2.64 -19.83
C GLU A 341 0.18 4.09 -19.33
N LEU A 342 -0.19 4.32 -18.06
CA LEU A 342 -0.40 5.66 -17.54
C LEU A 342 0.94 6.37 -17.33
N THR A 343 1.03 7.65 -17.72
CA THR A 343 2.20 8.46 -17.38
C THR A 343 2.12 8.90 -15.91
N GLN A 344 3.24 9.21 -15.26
CA GLN A 344 3.24 9.59 -13.84
C GLN A 344 2.30 10.79 -13.56
N ALA A 345 2.23 11.75 -14.49
CA ALA A 345 1.31 12.88 -14.40
C ALA A 345 -0.18 12.50 -14.60
N GLN A 346 -0.48 11.39 -15.28
CA GLN A 346 -1.84 10.82 -15.32
C GLN A 346 -2.15 10.04 -14.04
N THR A 347 -1.21 9.25 -13.54
CA THR A 347 -1.32 8.50 -12.29
C THR A 347 -1.59 9.44 -11.11
N TRP A 348 -0.78 10.48 -10.94
CA TRP A 348 -0.98 11.48 -9.88
C TRP A 348 -2.23 12.34 -10.10
N ALA A 349 -2.65 12.61 -11.35
CA ALA A 349 -3.94 13.25 -11.60
C ALA A 349 -5.12 12.38 -11.14
N ILE A 350 -5.03 11.05 -11.28
CA ILE A 350 -6.07 10.14 -10.76
C ILE A 350 -6.06 10.13 -9.24
N ILE A 351 -4.89 9.98 -8.61
CA ILE A 351 -4.73 10.01 -7.14
C ILE A 351 -5.27 11.33 -6.55
N ALA A 352 -4.81 12.47 -7.07
CA ALA A 352 -5.17 13.80 -6.55
C ALA A 352 -6.62 14.20 -6.83
N LEU A 353 -7.31 13.58 -7.80
CA LEU A 353 -8.72 13.83 -8.05
C LEU A 353 -9.63 12.84 -7.32
N ASN A 354 -9.17 11.60 -7.04
CA ASN A 354 -9.84 10.69 -6.12
C ASN A 354 -9.82 11.22 -4.68
N ASP A 355 -8.73 11.89 -4.28
CA ASP A 355 -8.60 12.61 -3.02
C ASP A 355 -9.65 13.74 -2.83
N ARG A 356 -10.19 14.28 -3.93
CA ARG A 356 -11.08 15.47 -3.97
C ARG A 356 -12.54 15.14 -4.29
N CYS A 357 -12.95 13.89 -4.13
CA CYS A 357 -14.36 13.50 -4.23
C CYS A 357 -15.19 14.13 -3.11
N VAL A 358 -16.46 14.42 -3.37
CA VAL A 358 -17.34 15.11 -2.41
C VAL A 358 -17.84 14.12 -1.35
N TYR A 359 -17.58 14.41 -0.07
CA TYR A 359 -18.11 13.63 1.06
C TYR A 359 -19.26 14.39 1.76
N ASP A 360 -20.43 13.77 1.87
CA ASP A 360 -21.54 14.30 2.68
C ASP A 360 -21.43 13.80 4.12
N TYR A 361 -20.94 14.67 5.00
CA TYR A 361 -20.75 14.42 6.44
C TYR A 361 -22.06 14.16 7.22
N LYS A 362 -23.24 14.43 6.63
CA LYS A 362 -24.55 14.19 7.25
C LYS A 362 -25.17 12.86 6.86
N THR A 363 -24.75 12.27 5.73
CA THR A 363 -25.18 10.92 5.32
C THR A 363 -24.07 9.88 5.43
N GLY A 364 -22.81 10.32 5.62
CA GLY A 364 -21.63 9.45 5.61
C GLY A 364 -21.27 8.91 4.23
N ILE A 365 -21.77 9.55 3.15
CA ILE A 365 -21.63 9.05 1.78
C ILE A 365 -20.55 9.85 1.06
N GLU A 366 -19.51 9.15 0.59
CA GLU A 366 -18.64 9.65 -0.45
C GLU A 366 -19.33 9.53 -1.81
N HIS A 367 -19.35 10.61 -2.58
CA HIS A 367 -19.93 10.62 -3.91
C HIS A 367 -18.92 10.18 -4.98
N ASP A 368 -19.43 9.60 -6.07
CA ASP A 368 -18.66 9.26 -7.26
C ASP A 368 -18.38 10.47 -8.17
N PHE A 369 -18.54 11.69 -7.64
CA PHE A 369 -18.30 12.93 -8.38
C PHE A 369 -17.54 13.98 -7.58
N LEU A 370 -16.77 14.78 -8.30
CA LEU A 370 -16.17 16.03 -7.82
C LEU A 370 -16.92 17.24 -8.36
N LYS A 371 -16.88 18.33 -7.60
CA LYS A 371 -17.42 19.65 -7.97
C LYS A 371 -16.26 20.58 -8.35
N ALA A 372 -16.13 20.91 -9.63
CA ALA A 372 -15.05 21.75 -10.14
C ALA A 372 -15.58 23.17 -10.45
N ASP A 373 -15.29 24.14 -9.57
CA ASP A 373 -15.86 25.49 -9.62
C ASP A 373 -15.51 26.31 -10.88
N GLN A 374 -14.37 26.02 -11.49
CA GLN A 374 -13.94 26.54 -12.80
C GLN A 374 -13.71 25.39 -13.78
N GLY A 375 -14.40 24.26 -13.61
CA GLY A 375 -14.38 23.14 -14.56
C GLY A 375 -13.01 22.53 -14.81
N LEU A 376 -12.51 22.59 -16.05
CA LEU A 376 -11.25 21.95 -16.43
C LEU A 376 -10.03 22.65 -15.82
N GLU A 377 -10.16 23.92 -15.51
CA GLU A 377 -9.14 24.78 -14.94
C GLU A 377 -8.90 24.38 -13.46
N THR A 378 -9.96 24.13 -12.69
CA THR A 378 -9.88 23.54 -11.33
C THR A 378 -9.24 22.14 -11.35
N LEU A 379 -9.69 21.25 -12.25
CA LEU A 379 -9.11 19.90 -12.40
C LEU A 379 -7.61 19.94 -12.70
N ALA A 380 -7.19 20.86 -13.58
CA ALA A 380 -5.81 21.00 -14.00
C ALA A 380 -4.92 21.48 -12.85
N ALA A 381 -5.39 22.47 -12.08
CA ALA A 381 -4.70 22.97 -10.89
C ALA A 381 -4.53 21.88 -9.82
N TRP A 382 -5.60 21.17 -9.44
CA TRP A 382 -5.54 20.11 -8.41
C TRP A 382 -4.62 18.94 -8.77
N ALA A 383 -4.43 18.66 -10.06
CA ALA A 383 -3.51 17.63 -10.54
C ALA A 383 -2.07 18.14 -10.79
N GLY A 384 -1.79 19.45 -10.67
CA GLY A 384 -0.49 20.04 -10.99
C GLY A 384 -0.14 19.98 -12.48
N VAL A 385 -1.12 20.17 -13.37
CA VAL A 385 -0.95 20.01 -14.84
C VAL A 385 -1.59 21.15 -15.63
N SER A 386 -1.22 21.29 -16.91
CA SER A 386 -1.90 22.26 -17.79
C SER A 386 -3.29 21.78 -18.22
N VAL A 387 -4.23 22.72 -18.33
CA VAL A 387 -5.59 22.51 -18.88
C VAL A 387 -5.55 21.78 -20.22
N LYS A 388 -4.59 22.10 -21.08
CA LYS A 388 -4.38 21.46 -22.39
C LYS A 388 -4.07 19.95 -22.25
N SER A 389 -3.33 19.53 -21.22
CA SER A 389 -3.11 18.12 -20.92
C SER A 389 -4.37 17.46 -20.35
N MET A 390 -5.03 18.06 -19.36
CA MET A 390 -6.26 17.52 -18.77
C MET A 390 -7.37 17.33 -19.82
N ARG A 391 -7.64 18.38 -20.62
CA ARG A 391 -8.61 18.38 -21.74
C ARG A 391 -8.29 17.36 -22.84
N ARG A 392 -7.02 16.96 -22.99
CA ARG A 392 -6.58 15.86 -23.87
C ARG A 392 -6.82 14.50 -23.22
N TRP A 393 -6.45 14.34 -21.94
CA TRP A 393 -6.61 13.07 -21.22
C TRP A 393 -8.08 12.68 -21.04
N LEU A 394 -8.98 13.64 -20.78
CA LEU A 394 -10.42 13.44 -20.77
C LEU A 394 -11.03 13.10 -22.15
N LYS A 395 -10.21 12.94 -23.20
CA LYS A 395 -10.57 12.34 -24.50
C LYS A 395 -9.88 11.00 -24.78
N MET A 396 -8.92 10.59 -23.96
CA MET A 396 -8.21 9.30 -24.10
C MET A 396 -9.01 8.19 -23.40
N PRO A 397 -9.43 7.12 -24.10
CA PRO A 397 -10.27 6.07 -23.51
C PRO A 397 -9.66 5.44 -22.24
N LYS A 398 -8.34 5.23 -22.20
CA LYS A 398 -7.64 4.69 -21.02
C LYS A 398 -7.75 5.56 -19.76
N PHE A 399 -7.74 6.89 -19.90
CA PHE A 399 -7.88 7.80 -18.76
C PHE A 399 -9.36 7.98 -18.36
N ARG A 400 -10.27 7.86 -19.32
CA ARG A 400 -11.72 7.82 -19.08
C ARG A 400 -12.16 6.64 -18.22
N GLN A 401 -11.35 5.60 -18.01
CA GLN A 401 -11.70 4.54 -17.06
C GLN A 401 -11.72 5.01 -15.60
N PHE A 402 -11.09 6.15 -15.30
CA PHE A 402 -10.98 6.70 -13.95
C PHE A 402 -11.80 7.98 -13.78
N ILE A 403 -11.73 8.90 -14.76
CA ILE A 403 -12.39 10.21 -14.68
C ILE A 403 -13.13 10.53 -15.98
N ARG A 404 -14.41 10.91 -15.88
CA ARG A 404 -15.24 11.35 -17.03
C ARG A 404 -15.95 12.66 -16.67
N SER A 405 -16.35 13.45 -17.67
CA SER A 405 -17.37 14.48 -17.45
C SER A 405 -18.65 13.78 -16.97
N TYR A 406 -19.30 14.32 -15.94
CA TYR A 406 -20.61 13.82 -15.51
C TYR A 406 -21.63 14.09 -16.64
N PRO A 407 -22.60 13.20 -16.90
CA PRO A 407 -23.69 13.49 -17.83
C PRO A 407 -24.51 14.70 -17.35
N ASP A 408 -25.29 15.32 -18.25
CA ASP A 408 -26.03 16.56 -17.98
C ASP A 408 -27.14 16.43 -16.91
N GLU A 409 -27.40 15.22 -16.42
CA GLU A 409 -28.32 14.96 -15.30
C GLU A 409 -27.67 15.33 -13.96
N ILE A 410 -28.16 16.42 -13.37
CA ILE A 410 -27.77 16.91 -12.04
C ILE A 410 -27.98 15.82 -10.98
N PRO A 411 -26.97 15.47 -10.16
CA PRO A 411 -27.14 14.54 -9.04
C PRO A 411 -28.34 14.91 -8.17
N ASN A 412 -29.27 13.96 -7.95
CA ASN A 412 -30.57 14.23 -7.31
C ASN A 412 -30.48 14.82 -5.89
N ILE A 413 -29.32 14.72 -5.23
CA ILE A 413 -29.01 15.32 -3.93
C ILE A 413 -28.94 16.87 -4.02
N LEU A 414 -28.42 17.40 -5.13
CA LEU A 414 -28.28 18.83 -5.41
C LEU A 414 -29.57 19.50 -5.91
N ASN A 415 -30.58 18.69 -6.25
CA ASN A 415 -31.87 19.12 -6.82
C ASN A 415 -32.69 20.03 -5.88
N ARG A 416 -32.26 20.18 -4.62
CA ARG A 416 -32.83 21.12 -3.63
C ARG A 416 -32.56 22.61 -3.94
N ASN A 417 -31.63 22.95 -4.84
CA ASN A 417 -31.31 24.36 -5.12
C ASN A 417 -30.88 24.62 -6.59
N ILE A 418 -31.73 24.15 -7.53
CA ILE A 418 -31.50 24.21 -8.99
C ILE A 418 -31.10 25.62 -9.48
N SER A 419 -31.71 26.67 -8.93
CA SER A 419 -31.45 28.06 -9.32
C SER A 419 -30.02 28.51 -9.03
N ASN A 420 -29.45 28.10 -7.90
CA ASN A 420 -28.05 28.38 -7.57
C ASN A 420 -27.10 27.49 -8.38
N LEU A 421 -27.49 26.25 -8.67
CA LEU A 421 -26.67 25.34 -9.46
C LEU A 421 -26.54 25.80 -10.93
N LYS A 422 -27.62 26.29 -11.54
CA LYS A 422 -27.56 26.86 -12.90
C LYS A 422 -26.64 28.08 -12.96
N ARG A 423 -26.75 29.01 -12.02
CA ARG A 423 -25.83 30.17 -11.91
C ARG A 423 -24.37 29.76 -11.74
N TRP A 424 -24.12 28.67 -11.02
CA TRP A 424 -22.78 28.12 -10.84
C TRP A 424 -22.25 27.46 -12.13
N GLN A 425 -23.08 26.75 -12.89
CA GLN A 425 -22.73 26.23 -14.22
C GLN A 425 -22.50 27.36 -15.25
N GLU A 426 -23.34 28.40 -15.23
CA GLU A 426 -23.20 29.63 -16.02
C GLU A 426 -21.88 30.37 -15.70
N ALA A 427 -21.36 30.26 -14.48
CA ALA A 427 -20.07 30.79 -14.07
C ALA A 427 -18.87 29.88 -14.43
N GLY A 428 -19.09 28.73 -15.08
CA GLY A 428 -18.04 27.79 -15.52
C GLY A 428 -17.91 26.51 -14.67
N GLY A 429 -18.78 26.32 -13.67
CA GLY A 429 -18.80 25.14 -12.80
C GLY A 429 -19.20 23.86 -13.53
N LEU A 430 -18.44 22.77 -13.34
CA LEU A 430 -18.72 21.46 -13.95
C LEU A 430 -18.59 20.32 -12.93
N PHE A 431 -19.36 19.25 -13.14
CA PHE A 431 -19.18 17.97 -12.45
C PHE A 431 -18.37 16.99 -13.28
N PHE A 432 -17.55 16.19 -12.60
CA PHE A 432 -16.83 15.08 -13.20
C PHE A 432 -17.03 13.84 -12.34
N GLN A 433 -17.35 12.72 -12.99
CA GLN A 433 -17.43 11.42 -12.35
C GLN A 433 -16.02 10.88 -12.10
N VAL A 434 -15.76 10.38 -10.90
CA VAL A 434 -14.50 9.74 -10.48
C VAL A 434 -14.80 8.33 -10.00
N ARG A 435 -14.04 7.35 -10.51
CA ARG A 435 -14.25 5.94 -10.24
C ARG A 435 -13.55 5.51 -8.93
N GLN A 436 -14.33 5.38 -7.86
CA GLN A 436 -13.88 5.08 -6.50
C GLN A 436 -13.25 3.69 -6.27
N ALA A 437 -13.54 2.73 -7.16
CA ALA A 437 -12.94 1.40 -7.16
C ALA A 437 -12.18 1.18 -8.47
N GLU A 438 -11.06 0.49 -8.43
CA GLU A 438 -10.20 0.32 -9.62
C GLU A 438 -10.97 -0.27 -10.83
N PRO A 439 -10.58 0.04 -12.08
CA PRO A 439 -11.07 -0.66 -13.26
C PRO A 439 -10.37 -2.02 -13.39
N PRO A 440 -11.10 -3.09 -13.77
CA PRO A 440 -10.44 -4.33 -14.17
C PRO A 440 -9.62 -4.09 -15.44
N LEU A 441 -8.65 -4.95 -15.70
CA LEU A 441 -7.77 -4.81 -16.87
C LEU A 441 -8.54 -5.18 -18.14
N ALA A 442 -9.30 -6.27 -18.07
CA ALA A 442 -10.17 -6.77 -19.12
C ALA A 442 -11.39 -7.48 -18.51
N TYR A 443 -12.30 -7.91 -19.38
CA TYR A 443 -13.30 -8.92 -19.06
C TYR A 443 -13.08 -10.16 -19.95
N ILE A 444 -13.58 -11.31 -19.53
CA ILE A 444 -13.72 -12.52 -20.36
C ILE A 444 -15.20 -12.91 -20.41
N HIS A 445 -15.60 -13.55 -21.49
CA HIS A 445 -16.92 -14.19 -21.59
C HIS A 445 -16.81 -15.61 -21.06
N ASP A 446 -17.75 -16.02 -20.22
CA ASP A 446 -17.88 -17.42 -19.76
C ASP A 446 -18.70 -18.27 -20.74
N GLU A 447 -19.04 -19.50 -20.36
CA GLU A 447 -19.83 -20.42 -21.20
C GLU A 447 -21.31 -20.01 -21.36
N ALA A 448 -21.82 -19.10 -20.52
CA ALA A 448 -23.15 -18.50 -20.63
C ALA A 448 -23.15 -17.17 -21.40
N GLY A 449 -21.99 -16.53 -21.53
CA GLY A 449 -21.81 -15.21 -22.14
C GLY A 449 -21.78 -14.05 -21.12
N ASP A 450 -21.64 -14.35 -19.83
CA ASP A 450 -21.50 -13.34 -18.78
C ASP A 450 -20.07 -12.80 -18.69
N LEU A 451 -19.95 -11.52 -18.30
CA LEU A 451 -18.68 -10.79 -18.28
C LEU A 451 -17.94 -10.95 -16.93
N ILE A 452 -16.98 -11.86 -16.90
CA ILE A 452 -16.07 -12.07 -15.77
C ILE A 452 -14.91 -11.06 -15.84
N PRO A 453 -14.65 -10.24 -14.80
CA PRO A 453 -13.50 -9.32 -14.78
C PRO A 453 -12.17 -10.06 -14.56
N ILE A 454 -11.11 -9.55 -15.19
CA ILE A 454 -9.70 -9.86 -14.89
C ILE A 454 -9.09 -8.68 -14.11
N TRP A 455 -8.54 -8.93 -12.93
CA TRP A 455 -7.88 -7.88 -12.14
C TRP A 455 -6.36 -7.88 -12.28
N ARG A 456 -5.70 -9.04 -12.35
CA ARG A 456 -4.23 -9.15 -12.50
C ARG A 456 -3.79 -9.59 -13.90
N ARG A 457 -2.58 -9.19 -14.30
CA ARG A 457 -1.91 -9.60 -15.55
C ARG A 457 -1.66 -11.11 -15.63
N SER A 458 -1.47 -11.78 -14.50
CA SER A 458 -1.32 -13.24 -14.39
C SER A 458 -2.54 -14.02 -14.86
N ASP A 459 -3.72 -13.40 -14.76
CA ASP A 459 -5.01 -14.10 -14.87
C ASP A 459 -5.59 -14.01 -16.30
N PHE A 460 -4.79 -13.48 -17.24
CA PHE A 460 -5.06 -13.55 -18.68
C PHE A 460 -4.84 -14.98 -19.23
N PRO A 461 -5.72 -15.50 -20.10
CA PRO A 461 -5.54 -16.82 -20.70
C PRO A 461 -4.21 -16.98 -21.45
N LEU A 462 -3.56 -18.14 -21.30
CA LEU A 462 -2.35 -18.52 -22.03
C LEU A 462 -2.65 -18.82 -23.52
N ARG A 463 -2.89 -17.77 -24.31
CA ARG A 463 -3.31 -17.83 -25.73
C ARG A 463 -2.61 -16.79 -26.59
N GLN A 464 -2.70 -16.92 -27.92
CA GLN A 464 -2.14 -15.93 -28.86
C GLN A 464 -3.00 -14.67 -28.92
N GLU A 465 -2.41 -13.54 -29.34
CA GLU A 465 -3.09 -12.23 -29.41
C GLU A 465 -4.35 -12.25 -30.30
N SER A 466 -4.33 -13.06 -31.36
CA SER A 466 -5.46 -13.31 -32.27
C SER A 466 -6.60 -14.13 -31.64
N GLU A 467 -6.29 -14.98 -30.66
CA GLU A 467 -7.25 -15.84 -29.96
C GLU A 467 -7.85 -15.10 -28.75
N LEU A 468 -7.03 -14.32 -28.04
CA LEU A 468 -7.46 -13.45 -26.94
C LEU A 468 -8.55 -12.47 -27.37
N LYS A 469 -8.46 -11.91 -28.59
CA LYS A 469 -9.46 -11.03 -29.20
C LYS A 469 -10.86 -11.65 -29.34
N ASN A 470 -10.99 -12.97 -29.29
CA ASN A 470 -12.26 -13.69 -29.47
C ASN A 470 -12.90 -14.13 -28.13
N VAL A 471 -12.21 -13.94 -27.01
CA VAL A 471 -12.60 -14.50 -25.69
C VAL A 471 -12.58 -13.42 -24.61
N CYS A 472 -11.64 -12.50 -24.71
CA CYS A 472 -11.43 -11.41 -23.78
C CYS A 472 -11.88 -10.08 -24.42
N THR A 473 -12.42 -9.17 -23.62
CA THR A 473 -12.78 -7.80 -24.02
C THR A 473 -11.95 -6.82 -23.19
N LEU A 474 -10.99 -6.14 -23.83
CA LEU A 474 -10.16 -5.12 -23.18
C LEU A 474 -10.99 -3.89 -22.76
N ASN A 475 -10.61 -3.26 -21.66
CA ASN A 475 -11.13 -1.93 -21.35
C ASN A 475 -10.61 -0.89 -22.35
N ALA A 476 -11.49 0.00 -22.81
CA ALA A 476 -11.26 0.86 -23.97
C ALA A 476 -9.92 1.62 -23.90
N GLY A 477 -9.08 1.44 -24.91
CA GLY A 477 -7.81 2.15 -25.09
C GLY A 477 -6.56 1.48 -24.53
N THR A 478 -6.63 0.25 -24.04
CA THR A 478 -5.45 -0.59 -23.75
C THR A 478 -5.09 -1.46 -24.96
N LYS A 479 -3.95 -2.16 -24.87
CA LYS A 479 -3.50 -3.15 -25.85
C LYS A 479 -3.59 -4.55 -25.24
N TRP A 480 -3.51 -5.55 -26.09
CA TRP A 480 -3.17 -6.90 -25.65
C TRP A 480 -1.74 -6.90 -25.11
N VAL A 481 -1.57 -7.48 -23.92
CA VAL A 481 -0.26 -7.83 -23.37
C VAL A 481 -0.14 -9.33 -23.56
N THR A 482 0.66 -9.78 -24.52
CA THR A 482 1.04 -11.20 -24.57
C THR A 482 2.21 -11.44 -23.63
N LEU A 483 2.34 -12.66 -23.11
CA LEU A 483 3.46 -13.07 -22.28
C LEU A 483 4.84 -13.00 -22.98
N ARG A 484 4.90 -12.67 -24.28
CA ARG A 484 6.15 -12.45 -25.03
C ARG A 484 6.57 -10.99 -25.13
N ASP A 485 5.66 -10.03 -24.94
CA ASP A 485 5.95 -8.61 -25.19
C ASP A 485 6.93 -7.99 -24.17
N ASN A 486 7.11 -8.64 -23.01
CA ASN A 486 8.06 -8.19 -21.98
C ASN A 486 9.53 -8.55 -22.29
N LEU A 487 9.84 -9.29 -23.36
CA LEU A 487 11.22 -9.66 -23.74
C LEU A 487 11.85 -8.79 -24.84
N GLY A 488 11.23 -7.66 -25.21
CA GLY A 488 11.81 -6.75 -26.21
C GLY A 488 11.33 -5.30 -26.09
N GLN A 489 12.26 -4.35 -26.13
CA GLN A 489 11.91 -2.93 -26.21
C GLN A 489 11.50 -2.55 -27.64
N GLY A 490 10.35 -1.88 -27.81
CA GLY A 490 10.21 -0.83 -28.82
C GLY A 490 8.99 -0.84 -29.75
N LEU A 491 8.16 0.20 -29.58
CA LEU A 491 7.49 0.99 -30.63
C LEU A 491 6.59 0.32 -31.70
N GLY A 492 5.32 0.75 -31.70
CA GLY A 492 4.38 0.59 -32.81
C GLY A 492 3.39 -0.57 -32.63
N GLN A 493 2.20 -0.57 -33.23
CA GLN A 493 1.43 0.53 -33.85
C GLN A 493 0.05 0.65 -33.17
N GLY A 494 -0.84 1.52 -33.67
CA GLY A 494 -2.18 1.73 -33.12
C GLY A 494 -3.29 1.56 -34.16
N GLY A 495 -4.51 1.33 -33.67
CA GLY A 495 -5.71 1.04 -34.48
C GLY A 495 -6.28 -0.35 -34.11
N ALA A 496 -7.59 -0.57 -34.05
CA ALA A 496 -8.73 0.35 -34.19
C ALA A 496 -9.70 0.16 -33.01
N GLY A 497 -10.56 1.16 -32.75
CA GLY A 497 -11.45 1.13 -31.57
C GLY A 497 -12.77 0.39 -31.83
N SER A 498 -13.11 -0.52 -30.92
CA SER A 498 -14.51 -0.78 -30.56
C SER A 498 -14.84 0.04 -29.30
N GLY A 499 -16.03 0.66 -29.28
CA GLY A 499 -16.48 1.42 -28.12
C GLY A 499 -17.11 0.50 -27.08
N THR A 500 -16.36 0.14 -26.03
CA THR A 500 -16.99 -0.31 -24.77
C THR A 500 -17.46 0.91 -23.98
N GLU A 501 -18.76 0.91 -23.68
CA GLU A 501 -19.47 1.91 -22.89
C GLU A 501 -19.06 1.84 -21.39
N TRP A 502 -19.70 2.61 -20.50
CA TRP A 502 -19.82 2.13 -19.11
C TRP A 502 -20.71 0.88 -19.12
N VAL A 503 -20.15 -0.28 -19.44
CA VAL A 503 -20.76 -1.54 -19.01
C VAL A 503 -20.58 -1.59 -17.50
N MET A 504 -21.60 -1.18 -16.76
CA MET A 504 -21.73 -1.49 -15.34
C MET A 504 -22.31 -2.91 -15.24
N PRO A 505 -21.53 -3.94 -14.89
CA PRO A 505 -22.06 -5.31 -14.85
C PRO A 505 -22.94 -5.56 -13.62
N LEU A 506 -22.92 -4.62 -12.66
CA LEU A 506 -23.65 -4.65 -11.39
C LEU A 506 -25.17 -4.79 -11.54
N ASP A 507 -25.76 -4.36 -12.66
CA ASP A 507 -27.20 -4.50 -12.92
C ASP A 507 -27.57 -5.81 -13.68
N LYS A 508 -26.61 -6.70 -13.99
CA LYS A 508 -26.89 -7.97 -14.67
C LYS A 508 -26.20 -9.23 -14.14
N VAL A 509 -25.12 -9.12 -13.37
CA VAL A 509 -24.70 -10.27 -12.53
C VAL A 509 -25.80 -10.53 -11.50
N GLY A 510 -26.29 -11.77 -11.43
CA GLY A 510 -27.56 -12.11 -10.77
C GLY A 510 -27.68 -11.65 -9.31
N GLN A 511 -28.90 -11.26 -8.90
CA GLN A 511 -29.20 -10.67 -7.59
C GLN A 511 -28.89 -11.60 -6.39
N GLY A 512 -27.65 -11.59 -5.92
CA GLY A 512 -27.19 -12.23 -4.70
C GLY A 512 -27.19 -11.30 -3.48
N SER A 513 -28.38 -10.83 -3.08
CA SER A 513 -28.67 -10.18 -1.78
C SER A 513 -27.57 -9.32 -1.13
N GLY A 514 -27.28 -8.16 -1.72
CA GLY A 514 -26.97 -6.91 -1.02
C GLY A 514 -25.76 -6.87 -0.06
N GLN A 515 -24.60 -6.47 -0.60
CA GLN A 515 -23.67 -5.59 0.12
C GLN A 515 -22.89 -4.75 -0.89
N ASP A 516 -23.01 -3.42 -0.81
CA ASP A 516 -22.27 -2.50 -1.66
C ASP A 516 -20.76 -2.63 -1.39
N GLY A 517 -19.96 -2.62 -2.46
CA GLY A 517 -18.51 -2.76 -2.36
C GLY A 517 -17.88 -1.53 -1.69
N SER A 518 -17.36 -1.70 -0.47
CA SER A 518 -16.71 -0.63 0.30
C SER A 518 -15.64 0.10 -0.53
N PRO A 519 -15.77 1.41 -0.82
CA PRO A 519 -14.77 2.15 -1.58
C PRO A 519 -13.47 2.32 -0.77
N LEU A 520 -12.36 2.36 -1.49
CA LEU A 520 -10.98 2.34 -0.95
C LEU A 520 -10.62 3.57 -0.10
N ASN A 521 -11.30 4.69 -0.30
CA ASN A 521 -11.04 5.97 0.37
C ASN A 521 -11.53 6.04 1.84
N ASN A 522 -12.28 5.04 2.33
CA ASN A 522 -12.99 5.11 3.62
C ASN A 522 -12.12 5.07 4.91
N LEU A 523 -10.81 5.35 4.82
CA LEU A 523 -9.92 5.50 5.98
C LEU A 523 -9.68 6.98 6.34
N PHE A 524 -10.74 7.59 6.87
CA PHE A 524 -10.77 8.83 7.65
C PHE A 524 -10.31 10.14 6.95
N LYS A 525 -11.30 10.94 6.51
CA LYS A 525 -11.15 12.40 6.27
C LYS A 525 -12.01 13.21 7.24
N PRO A 526 -11.44 13.90 8.24
CA PRO A 526 -12.22 14.69 9.20
C PRO A 526 -12.56 16.10 8.68
N LEU A 527 -13.83 16.35 8.31
CA LEU A 527 -14.44 17.69 8.33
C LEU A 527 -15.83 17.64 9.02
N GLN A 528 -15.83 17.22 10.28
CA GLN A 528 -16.87 17.39 11.31
C GLN A 528 -18.32 16.89 11.04
N THR A 529 -18.71 15.82 11.75
CA THR A 529 -20.08 15.50 12.25
C THR A 529 -21.20 15.17 11.22
N SER A 530 -22.05 14.14 11.36
CA SER A 530 -22.54 13.46 12.57
C SER A 530 -23.38 12.17 12.34
N VAL A 531 -23.25 11.19 13.26
CA VAL A 531 -24.26 10.15 13.69
C VAL A 531 -24.65 8.93 12.79
N LYS A 532 -24.78 7.78 13.49
CA LYS A 532 -24.90 6.33 13.15
C LYS A 532 -26.07 5.84 12.22
N PRO A 533 -26.02 4.57 11.72
CA PRO A 533 -26.93 3.93 10.73
C PRO A 533 -27.79 2.77 11.32
N LEU A 534 -28.43 1.91 10.47
CA LEU A 534 -28.98 0.52 10.69
C LEU A 534 -29.82 0.07 9.44
N LYS A 535 -30.15 -1.20 9.08
CA LYS A 535 -29.80 -2.60 9.49
C LYS A 535 -30.12 -3.61 8.32
N PRO A 536 -29.26 -4.58 7.94
CA PRO A 536 -29.50 -5.54 6.82
C PRO A 536 -29.92 -6.98 7.25
N LEU A 537 -30.48 -7.77 6.30
CA LEU A 537 -30.80 -9.21 6.34
C LEU A 537 -30.67 -9.79 4.89
N GLN A 538 -30.45 -11.09 4.59
CA GLN A 538 -30.28 -12.34 5.36
C GLN A 538 -29.43 -13.37 4.55
N THR A 539 -29.09 -14.53 5.14
CA THR A 539 -28.27 -15.63 4.52
C THR A 539 -29.15 -16.61 3.68
N THR A 540 -28.72 -17.70 3.01
CA THR A 540 -27.72 -18.81 3.23
C THR A 540 -27.70 -19.71 1.93
N PRO A 541 -27.06 -20.92 1.81
CA PRO A 541 -25.87 -21.55 2.42
C PRO A 541 -24.84 -22.19 1.41
N GLN A 542 -23.70 -22.67 1.95
CA GLN A 542 -22.47 -23.22 1.32
C GLN A 542 -22.57 -24.58 0.57
N GLN A 543 -21.50 -24.95 -0.17
CA GLN A 543 -21.05 -26.36 -0.29
C GLN A 543 -19.51 -26.57 -0.50
N LYS A 544 -18.87 -27.20 0.51
CA LYS A 544 -17.71 -28.15 0.55
C LYS A 544 -16.44 -27.98 -0.32
N THR A 545 -15.29 -28.16 0.35
CA THR A 545 -13.90 -28.28 -0.19
C THR A 545 -13.25 -29.64 0.13
N SER A 546 -12.15 -30.00 -0.54
CA SER A 546 -11.17 -31.11 -0.24
C SER A 546 -9.93 -30.97 -1.19
N PRO A 547 -8.79 -31.68 -1.01
CA PRO A 547 -7.69 -31.29 -0.12
C PRO A 547 -6.31 -31.16 -0.83
N ALA A 548 -5.24 -30.94 -0.06
CA ALA A 548 -3.89 -30.58 -0.55
C ALA A 548 -3.14 -31.65 -1.38
N ALA A 549 -2.15 -31.19 -2.16
CA ALA A 549 -1.31 -32.00 -3.06
C ALA A 549 0.17 -32.09 -2.59
N GLN A 550 0.94 -32.98 -3.23
CA GLN A 550 2.30 -33.40 -2.82
C GLN A 550 3.40 -32.64 -3.59
N SER A 551 4.58 -32.47 -2.99
CA SER A 551 5.73 -31.76 -3.57
C SER A 551 6.61 -32.61 -4.49
N GLY A 552 7.26 -31.97 -5.47
CA GLY A 552 8.21 -32.61 -6.37
C GLY A 552 9.63 -32.74 -5.80
N GLY A 553 10.43 -33.65 -6.37
CA GLY A 553 11.85 -33.84 -6.05
C GLY A 553 12.79 -33.44 -7.18
N TRP A 554 14.07 -33.20 -6.87
CA TRP A 554 15.09 -32.80 -7.85
C TRP A 554 15.38 -33.88 -8.90
N GLY A 555 15.47 -33.49 -10.18
CA GLY A 555 15.82 -34.39 -11.30
C GLY A 555 17.27 -34.23 -11.75
N MET A 556 18.08 -35.29 -11.65
CA MET A 556 19.49 -35.27 -12.08
C MET A 556 19.70 -34.89 -13.56
N PRO A 557 18.86 -35.32 -14.53
CA PRO A 557 19.02 -34.92 -15.92
C PRO A 557 18.90 -33.40 -16.13
N ALA A 558 17.91 -32.75 -15.50
CA ALA A 558 17.70 -31.32 -15.59
C ALA A 558 18.86 -30.53 -14.94
N LEU A 559 19.31 -30.95 -13.75
CA LEU A 559 20.48 -30.34 -13.12
C LEU A 559 21.75 -30.47 -13.99
N LEU A 560 21.93 -31.56 -14.73
CA LEU A 560 23.06 -31.77 -15.66
C LEU A 560 22.85 -31.21 -17.08
N GLU A 561 21.70 -30.58 -17.33
CA GLU A 561 21.43 -29.75 -18.50
C GLU A 561 21.84 -28.29 -18.20
N LEU A 562 21.41 -27.77 -17.04
CA LEU A 562 21.79 -26.45 -16.52
C LEU A 562 23.28 -26.37 -16.13
N ASN A 563 23.86 -27.47 -15.63
CA ASN A 563 25.26 -27.55 -15.20
C ASN A 563 26.04 -28.53 -16.10
N PRO A 564 26.49 -28.09 -17.30
CA PRO A 564 27.10 -28.98 -18.28
C PRO A 564 28.47 -29.53 -17.82
N VAL A 565 28.61 -30.85 -17.86
CA VAL A 565 29.85 -31.58 -17.54
C VAL A 565 30.59 -31.94 -18.83
N SER A 566 31.82 -31.44 -19.00
CA SER A 566 32.60 -31.57 -20.23
C SER A 566 33.18 -32.97 -20.51
N ASP A 567 33.35 -33.82 -19.49
CA ASP A 567 33.76 -35.23 -19.68
C ASP A 567 32.51 -36.12 -19.84
N PRO A 568 32.29 -36.77 -21.00
CA PRO A 568 31.15 -37.67 -21.21
C PRO A 568 31.14 -38.88 -20.25
N LYS A 569 32.30 -39.38 -19.83
CA LYS A 569 32.38 -40.51 -18.89
C LYS A 569 31.96 -40.08 -17.50
N LEU A 570 32.40 -38.92 -17.04
CA LEU A 570 31.92 -38.33 -15.80
C LEU A 570 30.42 -38.01 -15.87
N LYS A 571 29.92 -37.42 -16.97
CA LYS A 571 28.48 -37.13 -17.13
C LYS A 571 27.63 -38.41 -17.06
N ALA A 572 28.05 -39.49 -17.74
CA ALA A 572 27.37 -40.78 -17.67
C ALA A 572 27.40 -41.42 -16.27
N ARG A 573 28.51 -41.28 -15.52
CA ARG A 573 28.60 -41.74 -14.12
C ARG A 573 27.71 -40.92 -13.18
N LEU A 574 27.66 -39.59 -13.34
CA LEU A 574 26.79 -38.74 -12.52
C LEU A 574 25.30 -38.97 -12.82
N LEU A 575 24.92 -39.22 -14.08
CA LEU A 575 23.55 -39.60 -14.46
C LEU A 575 23.09 -40.96 -13.90
N SER A 576 24.03 -41.86 -13.56
CA SER A 576 23.73 -43.24 -13.14
C SER A 576 24.00 -43.52 -11.65
N GLN A 577 24.72 -42.64 -10.96
CA GLN A 577 25.14 -42.83 -9.56
C GLN A 577 25.05 -41.57 -8.68
N GLY A 578 24.77 -40.38 -9.23
CA GLY A 578 24.68 -39.14 -8.47
C GLY A 578 23.30 -38.94 -7.83
N ASP A 579 23.27 -38.57 -6.54
CA ASP A 579 22.05 -38.10 -5.88
C ASP A 579 21.73 -36.64 -6.28
N PRO A 580 20.53 -36.36 -6.81
CA PRO A 580 20.07 -35.00 -7.09
C PRO A 580 20.16 -34.05 -5.88
N ASN A 581 19.86 -34.54 -4.67
CA ASN A 581 19.81 -33.71 -3.47
C ASN A 581 21.23 -33.32 -3.01
N ALA A 582 22.16 -34.28 -3.03
CA ALA A 582 23.58 -34.02 -2.86
C ALA A 582 24.07 -32.98 -3.87
N PHE A 583 23.70 -33.07 -5.15
CA PHE A 583 24.12 -32.09 -6.16
C PHE A 583 23.55 -30.69 -5.88
N ALA A 584 22.24 -30.57 -5.68
CA ALA A 584 21.58 -29.31 -5.35
C ALA A 584 22.16 -28.67 -4.08
N SER A 585 22.47 -29.46 -3.04
CA SER A 585 23.09 -28.94 -1.81
C SER A 585 24.47 -28.32 -2.04
N TRP A 586 25.30 -28.87 -2.95
CA TRP A 586 26.60 -28.29 -3.30
C TRP A 586 26.47 -27.04 -4.17
N LEU A 587 25.42 -26.93 -5.00
CA LEU A 587 25.13 -25.71 -5.75
C LEU A 587 24.71 -24.59 -4.78
N ILE A 588 23.75 -24.85 -3.88
CA ILE A 588 23.29 -23.87 -2.88
C ILE A 588 24.44 -23.42 -1.96
N TYR A 589 25.30 -24.35 -1.52
CA TYR A 589 26.54 -24.01 -0.80
C TYR A 589 27.48 -23.13 -1.63
N GLY A 590 27.66 -23.45 -2.92
CA GLY A 590 28.63 -22.78 -3.77
C GLY A 590 28.35 -21.30 -4.03
N TYR A 591 27.08 -20.88 -3.97
CA TYR A 591 26.65 -19.48 -4.10
C TYR A 591 26.37 -18.80 -2.74
N SER A 592 26.54 -19.52 -1.62
CA SER A 592 26.35 -18.96 -0.28
C SER A 592 27.56 -18.17 0.22
N GLN A 593 27.39 -17.49 1.35
CA GLN A 593 28.51 -16.84 2.07
C GLN A 593 29.60 -17.85 2.48
N ASP A 594 29.24 -19.11 2.77
CA ASP A 594 30.20 -20.18 3.09
C ASP A 594 30.97 -20.67 1.84
N GLY A 595 30.44 -20.41 0.64
CA GLY A 595 31.08 -20.64 -0.66
C GLY A 595 31.87 -19.43 -1.21
N HIS A 596 31.91 -18.31 -0.48
CA HIS A 596 32.54 -17.07 -0.94
C HIS A 596 34.04 -17.26 -1.26
N GLY A 597 34.47 -16.82 -2.45
CA GLY A 597 35.82 -17.01 -2.97
C GLY A 597 36.02 -18.27 -3.85
N LEU A 598 34.98 -19.09 -4.06
CA LEU A 598 35.02 -20.17 -5.06
C LEU A 598 35.06 -19.60 -6.49
N LYS A 599 36.16 -19.84 -7.22
CA LYS A 599 36.33 -19.42 -8.63
C LYS A 599 35.27 -19.97 -9.60
N SER A 600 34.56 -21.03 -9.22
CA SER A 600 33.43 -21.58 -9.99
C SER A 600 32.60 -22.52 -9.08
N PRO A 601 31.44 -22.05 -8.57
CA PRO A 601 30.54 -22.85 -7.73
C PRO A 601 30.14 -24.19 -8.37
N VAL A 602 29.70 -24.14 -9.64
CA VAL A 602 29.26 -25.30 -10.41
C VAL A 602 30.35 -26.37 -10.54
N ASN A 603 31.58 -25.99 -10.90
CA ASN A 603 32.69 -26.94 -10.99
C ASN A 603 33.10 -27.50 -9.62
N HIS A 604 32.94 -26.74 -8.53
CA HIS A 604 33.14 -27.26 -7.18
C HIS A 604 32.11 -28.35 -6.85
N ALA A 605 30.81 -28.10 -7.12
CA ALA A 605 29.74 -29.07 -6.90
C ALA A 605 29.93 -30.36 -7.71
N ILE A 606 30.24 -30.24 -9.00
CA ILE A 606 30.58 -31.38 -9.88
C ILE A 606 31.77 -32.18 -9.31
N SER A 607 32.84 -31.50 -8.86
CA SER A 607 34.04 -32.14 -8.31
C SER A 607 33.80 -32.87 -6.98
N LYS A 608 32.87 -32.38 -6.14
CA LYS A 608 32.46 -33.05 -4.90
C LYS A 608 31.64 -34.31 -5.20
N LEU A 609 30.62 -34.19 -6.04
CA LEU A 609 29.76 -35.31 -6.45
C LEU A 609 30.53 -36.39 -7.20
N ALA A 610 31.53 -35.99 -8.00
CA ALA A 610 32.46 -36.90 -8.69
C ALA A 610 33.32 -37.75 -7.75
N LYS A 611 33.49 -37.34 -6.49
CA LYS A 611 34.22 -38.08 -5.46
C LYS A 611 33.26 -38.95 -4.64
N ASN A 612 32.23 -38.33 -4.06
CA ASN A 612 31.24 -39.00 -3.21
C ASN A 612 29.81 -38.70 -3.73
N PRO A 613 29.23 -39.56 -4.59
CA PRO A 613 27.98 -39.26 -5.31
C PRO A 613 26.72 -39.04 -4.45
N TYR A 614 26.77 -39.45 -3.17
CA TYR A 614 25.66 -39.34 -2.20
C TYR A 614 25.93 -38.34 -1.06
N GLN A 615 27.08 -37.66 -1.06
CA GLN A 615 27.45 -36.76 0.05
C GLN A 615 27.10 -35.31 -0.29
N GLY A 616 26.06 -34.77 0.35
CA GLY A 616 25.71 -33.35 0.27
C GLY A 616 26.63 -32.41 1.06
N ALA A 617 26.41 -31.11 0.89
CA ALA A 617 27.22 -30.03 1.47
C ALA A 617 26.93 -29.77 2.96
N GLY A 618 27.23 -30.74 3.83
CA GLY A 618 26.96 -30.65 5.26
C GLY A 618 25.46 -30.63 5.59
N GLN A 619 25.10 -30.51 6.87
CA GLN A 619 23.71 -30.68 7.31
C GLN A 619 22.78 -29.53 6.86
N ARG A 620 23.24 -28.27 6.92
CA ARG A 620 22.44 -27.08 6.57
C ARG A 620 21.98 -27.08 5.11
N TYR A 621 22.90 -27.30 4.17
CA TYR A 621 22.59 -27.27 2.74
C TYR A 621 21.95 -28.57 2.25
N ALA A 622 22.20 -29.71 2.92
CA ALA A 622 21.44 -30.94 2.67
C ALA A 622 19.96 -30.81 3.06
N LYS A 623 19.65 -30.19 4.23
CA LYS A 623 18.27 -29.84 4.61
C LYS A 623 17.59 -28.97 3.55
N LEU A 624 18.27 -27.94 3.05
CA LEU A 624 17.74 -27.07 1.99
C LEU A 624 17.43 -27.84 0.70
N ALA A 625 18.34 -28.72 0.25
CA ALA A 625 18.08 -29.54 -0.94
C ALA A 625 16.85 -30.45 -0.76
N GLN A 626 16.62 -31.00 0.43
CA GLN A 626 15.47 -31.83 0.76
C GLN A 626 14.11 -31.10 0.68
N LEU A 627 14.09 -29.77 0.61
CA LEU A 627 12.87 -28.98 0.39
C LEU A 627 12.31 -29.14 -1.04
N GLY A 628 13.12 -29.63 -1.99
CA GLY A 628 12.75 -29.77 -3.39
C GLY A 628 12.81 -28.46 -4.20
N PRO A 629 12.66 -28.55 -5.55
CA PRO A 629 12.75 -27.40 -6.45
C PRO A 629 11.70 -26.34 -6.15
N ASP A 630 10.44 -26.72 -5.98
CA ASP A 630 9.29 -25.80 -5.88
C ASP A 630 9.44 -24.84 -4.69
N LEU A 631 9.85 -25.37 -3.53
CA LEU A 631 9.99 -24.63 -2.28
C LEU A 631 11.27 -23.77 -2.26
N ILE A 632 12.36 -24.23 -2.88
CA ILE A 632 13.57 -23.40 -3.08
C ILE A 632 13.31 -22.26 -4.07
N GLN A 633 12.53 -22.51 -5.14
CA GLN A 633 12.10 -21.46 -6.06
C GLN A 633 11.22 -20.42 -5.34
N ALA A 634 10.26 -20.84 -4.52
CA ALA A 634 9.44 -19.93 -3.71
C ALA A 634 10.28 -19.09 -2.73
N LEU A 635 11.23 -19.71 -2.02
CA LEU A 635 12.19 -19.04 -1.12
C LEU A 635 13.00 -17.95 -1.84
N MET A 636 13.53 -18.26 -3.02
CA MET A 636 14.34 -17.32 -3.80
C MET A 636 13.51 -16.18 -4.39
N HIS A 637 12.28 -16.45 -4.85
CA HIS A 637 11.33 -15.40 -5.25
C HIS A 637 10.91 -14.49 -4.10
N LYS A 638 10.58 -15.03 -2.91
CA LYS A 638 10.22 -14.23 -1.72
C LYS A 638 11.41 -13.40 -1.20
N ARG A 639 12.65 -13.84 -1.42
CA ARG A 639 13.87 -13.05 -1.11
C ARG A 639 14.16 -11.92 -2.11
N LEU A 640 13.86 -12.10 -3.40
CA LEU A 640 14.02 -11.07 -4.45
C LEU A 640 12.83 -10.10 -4.52
N SER A 641 11.64 -10.54 -4.09
CA SER A 641 10.43 -9.72 -4.03
C SER A 641 9.62 -10.08 -2.77
N PRO A 642 9.91 -9.47 -1.60
CA PRO A 642 9.26 -9.79 -0.32
C PRO A 642 7.77 -9.45 -0.25
N TYR A 643 7.21 -8.80 -1.28
CA TYR A 643 5.78 -8.52 -1.43
C TYR A 643 5.13 -9.28 -2.60
N ALA A 644 5.79 -10.30 -3.16
CA ALA A 644 5.20 -11.20 -4.17
C ALA A 644 4.08 -12.06 -3.55
N GLU A 645 3.20 -12.60 -4.39
CA GLU A 645 1.97 -13.29 -3.92
C GLU A 645 2.18 -14.74 -3.48
N ASN A 646 3.38 -15.29 -3.63
CA ASN A 646 3.70 -16.67 -3.26
C ASN A 646 3.95 -16.79 -1.75
N ASP A 647 2.90 -16.57 -0.97
CA ASP A 647 2.85 -16.86 0.46
C ASP A 647 2.72 -18.37 0.69
N VAL A 648 3.79 -19.08 0.33
CA VAL A 648 4.11 -20.38 0.89
C VAL A 648 4.55 -20.14 2.34
N ASP A 649 3.96 -20.89 3.28
CA ASP A 649 4.37 -20.89 4.67
C ASP A 649 5.73 -21.61 4.80
N ILE A 650 6.78 -20.84 5.08
CA ILE A 650 8.18 -21.30 5.03
C ILE A 650 8.80 -21.14 6.41
N SER A 651 9.24 -22.26 6.98
CA SER A 651 9.92 -22.30 8.29
C SER A 651 11.09 -21.30 8.40
N ASP A 652 11.15 -20.63 9.55
CA ASP A 652 12.14 -19.61 9.90
C ASP A 652 13.59 -20.12 9.85
N GLU A 653 13.78 -21.45 9.98
CA GLU A 653 15.08 -22.10 9.79
C GLU A 653 15.69 -21.76 8.41
N PHE A 654 14.86 -21.49 7.39
CA PHE A 654 15.28 -21.23 6.02
C PHE A 654 15.23 -19.76 5.62
N LYS A 655 14.30 -18.95 6.16
CA LYS A 655 14.16 -17.50 5.84
C LYS A 655 15.49 -16.74 6.01
N HIS A 656 16.23 -17.04 7.08
CA HIS A 656 17.50 -16.37 7.38
C HIS A 656 18.68 -16.82 6.50
N ILE A 657 18.58 -17.90 5.73
CA ILE A 657 19.74 -18.46 4.99
C ILE A 657 20.02 -17.67 3.71
N PHE A 658 19.00 -17.20 2.98
CA PHE A 658 19.18 -16.34 1.80
C PHE A 658 19.32 -14.84 2.14
N LYS A 659 19.20 -14.46 3.41
CA LYS A 659 19.41 -13.07 3.87
C LYS A 659 20.85 -12.57 3.58
N PRO A 660 21.94 -13.31 3.86
CA PRO A 660 23.32 -12.92 3.51
C PRO A 660 23.72 -13.17 2.04
N PHE A 661 22.84 -13.66 1.17
CA PHE A 661 23.14 -13.77 -0.26
C PHE A 661 22.91 -12.41 -0.94
N SER A 662 23.81 -12.00 -1.84
CA SER A 662 23.58 -10.90 -2.78
C SER A 662 22.51 -11.30 -3.82
N GLU A 663 21.82 -10.33 -4.40
CA GLU A 663 20.84 -10.62 -5.48
C GLU A 663 21.51 -11.33 -6.66
N GLU A 664 22.71 -10.90 -7.04
CA GLU A 664 23.53 -11.55 -8.07
C GLU A 664 23.78 -13.04 -7.79
N ASN A 665 24.11 -13.41 -6.54
CA ASN A 665 24.28 -14.81 -6.15
C ASN A 665 22.96 -15.59 -6.16
N ILE A 666 21.83 -14.95 -5.87
CA ILE A 666 20.51 -15.59 -5.95
C ILE A 666 20.13 -15.84 -7.41
N HIS A 667 20.30 -14.86 -8.30
CA HIS A 667 20.10 -15.03 -9.74
C HIS A 667 21.04 -16.09 -10.32
N ALA A 668 22.34 -16.05 -10.00
CA ALA A 668 23.31 -17.03 -10.48
C ALA A 668 23.06 -18.45 -9.95
N LEU A 669 22.62 -18.60 -8.70
CA LEU A 669 22.13 -19.87 -8.15
C LEU A 669 20.88 -20.32 -8.90
N ALA A 670 19.95 -19.42 -9.20
CA ALA A 670 18.69 -19.75 -9.86
C ALA A 670 18.90 -20.35 -11.26
N HIS A 671 19.79 -19.74 -12.07
CA HIS A 671 20.16 -20.29 -13.37
C HIS A 671 20.89 -21.65 -13.28
N SER A 672 21.48 -21.99 -12.12
CA SER A 672 22.07 -23.32 -11.87
C SER A 672 21.06 -24.38 -11.39
N LEU A 673 19.86 -23.99 -10.96
CA LEU A 673 18.84 -24.88 -10.40
C LEU A 673 17.57 -25.01 -11.24
N PHE A 674 17.20 -23.98 -12.01
CA PHE A 674 15.91 -23.88 -12.70
C PHE A 674 16.08 -23.51 -14.19
N SER A 675 15.25 -24.11 -15.04
CA SER A 675 15.20 -23.84 -16.49
C SER A 675 14.27 -22.70 -16.90
N SER A 676 13.48 -22.16 -15.96
CA SER A 676 12.69 -20.94 -16.16
C SER A 676 13.60 -19.73 -16.33
N SER A 677 13.25 -18.78 -17.19
CA SER A 677 13.97 -17.50 -17.30
C SER A 677 13.72 -16.64 -16.05
N TRP A 678 14.66 -16.67 -15.10
CA TRP A 678 14.78 -15.64 -14.08
C TRP A 678 15.31 -14.36 -14.73
N GLU A 679 14.74 -13.20 -14.40
CA GLU A 679 15.20 -11.91 -14.94
C GLU A 679 16.62 -11.62 -14.45
N GLU A 680 17.56 -11.33 -15.35
CA GLU A 680 18.96 -10.98 -14.99
C GLU A 680 19.05 -9.60 -14.29
N PRO A 681 20.11 -9.31 -13.50
CA PRO A 681 20.33 -8.04 -12.76
C PRO A 681 20.33 -6.74 -13.60
#